data_AF-A0A395JLR6-F1
#
_entry.id   AF-A0A395JLR6-F1
#
_cell.length_a   1.000
_cell.length_b   1.000
_cell.length_c   1.000
_cell.angle_alpha   90.00
_cell.angle_beta   90.00
_cell.angle_gamma   90.00
#
_symmetry.space_group_name_H-M   'P 1'
#
loop_
_entity.id
_entity.type
_entity.pdbx_description
1 polymer ?
#
loop_
_entity_poly.entity_id
_entity_poly.type
_entity_poly.pdbx_seq_one_letter_code
_entity_poly.pdbx_strand_id
1 'polypeptide(L)'
;MQMKNCCLLALLVFGGSMHCAAYGAANTFQVGSGTIHDTFANNSFDEFPLSPDFADTPAVFILGNTAGSNSCEVRLQNIDTDSFEAVCPEDSSWDGEHAAVPVQFAAIAEGVQTIPTNNGGSVTFEVGCVTTNAVQHNCTTGCDTESYEPIMFSSTFSSAPVVIANIQTVENMTLGAPPSNPIEPMLSVAIDDITGTGFNLALDLNKEDNVGSLNDEKICWLAVEETSHCDLVGTDDTLNFSAIGGPASVAFEAIITPDNIDGWDNNCNNTEEATFTPGCFTSTPVAIATKRGRQEPEGWLRYCRLNTSELRLTIDEQRVAGQNREHVDETASVIAFGSSFTTPVSLARFETSLNKSNRVVFEWETESESFNFGFNLWAEVAGEWTQLNKSIIVSNTDGLAGGQSYRKTLRLNPDLLAEATAFGLSSYDTSGYEEFFGPFTLGEEYGQTSEMRPIEWTAIRAEYNQRMQQSGYLELNGRWKRSTRARKAIRDKNEYQLGKEVINLLSAEPGLHRVSFSELSAAGADWHGIPVSELAITYQGRAIPRAVQSDNSTFDQGDSIVYYVGDLSAKDALYTQEMVYRIQRDSSKAIDADRVMSSPQADATRSASVLTPYKVSDNNIYVATSSNGDPWVDRKLLAYGREAATTYTFNITKAIVDKPALLTVRLVGGIDFPSVPLENPDHHVLVKVNGRTAAATRFDGFQHQLIEALVPASDLLSGLNTVEIVLPGDTGQIADLMYINDVELAVHHPSELLDQGVVIPAESDIEVYDIEANLGAQAAEVFAYQSSGNLAVLDGVELNGSVLSFSALSGIKPDNTFYAVMTDSAFRRPSISLERPINFGTNLGADYLIVAHPSFINADLQRFAAAKRRAGLRTTIVSWLDIVDSYGFGMPTPEAIRNFLKSADQRNKIKYVLIVGGHSYDYNNHLALGNVSFIPTMYESVSKDFMFAPTDTPIVDITGDGLPNKAIGRWPVRTEQDLRNIVNKTLRWQADSHLYRGNVLLLADVEDTARAQNFSSQLEELATHSGILSSANNVQRIYLDDYLAIDTPTPIADARADLLGRFDASSAGVGLTVYNGHSSSSRWTFRNLFNAQDASAMNNHSSPTFVLPLACYTTLYESPSMNSLAHQLLFASEAGAVALSGAAYLSEYRENAEFANRLISQAKHGNMTVGQAILAVKSKMQPWNDMVTNWSLLGDPSIRLAGSQ
;
A
#
# COMPACT_ATOMS: atom_id res chain seq x y z
N MET A 1 9.24 60.14 -29.18
CA MET A 1 8.14 60.59 -30.06
C MET A 1 7.78 59.37 -30.90
N GLN A 2 6.49 58.98 -30.93
CA GLN A 2 5.93 57.70 -31.43
C GLN A 2 6.12 56.44 -30.57
N MET A 3 5.38 56.35 -29.46
CA MET A 3 4.67 55.14 -28.96
C MET A 3 3.67 55.56 -27.87
N LYS A 4 2.78 56.49 -28.24
CA LYS A 4 1.51 56.80 -27.59
C LYS A 4 0.49 56.76 -28.73
N ASN A 5 -0.11 55.59 -29.01
CA ASN A 5 -1.31 55.42 -29.84
C ASN A 5 -1.72 53.94 -29.98
N CYS A 6 -2.05 53.25 -28.88
CA CYS A 6 -2.84 52.00 -28.94
C CYS A 6 -3.92 51.86 -27.86
N CYS A 7 -4.08 52.81 -26.93
CA CYS A 7 -5.12 52.74 -25.88
C CYS A 7 -6.23 53.80 -25.99
N LEU A 8 -6.50 54.37 -27.18
CA LEU A 8 -7.48 55.47 -27.29
C LEU A 8 -8.55 55.33 -28.40
N LEU A 9 -8.88 54.11 -28.87
CA LEU A 9 -9.91 53.97 -29.92
C LEU A 9 -11.00 52.90 -29.69
N ALA A 10 -11.24 52.46 -28.46
CA ALA A 10 -12.31 51.50 -28.16
C ALA A 10 -13.15 51.88 -26.92
N LEU A 11 -13.42 53.18 -26.73
CA LEU A 11 -14.12 53.69 -25.54
C LEU A 11 -15.41 54.46 -25.82
N LEU A 12 -16.05 54.29 -27.00
CA LEU A 12 -17.23 55.11 -27.33
C LEU A 12 -18.41 54.46 -28.04
N VAL A 13 -18.48 53.13 -28.22
CA VAL A 13 -19.73 52.53 -28.72
C VAL A 13 -19.94 51.15 -28.08
N PHE A 14 -21.10 50.96 -27.47
CA PHE A 14 -21.59 49.79 -26.72
C PHE A 14 -21.12 49.69 -25.26
N GLY A 15 -22.04 50.08 -24.36
CA GLY A 15 -21.96 49.74 -22.94
C GLY A 15 -22.21 48.25 -22.75
N GLY A 16 -21.20 47.55 -22.28
CA GLY A 16 -21.24 46.16 -21.83
C GLY A 16 -19.94 45.89 -21.09
N SER A 17 -20.04 45.48 -19.83
CA SER A 17 -18.89 45.11 -18.99
C SER A 17 -18.25 43.82 -19.51
N MET A 18 -17.07 43.91 -20.14
CA MET A 18 -16.21 42.75 -20.37
C MET A 18 -15.38 42.49 -19.10
N HIS A 19 -15.61 41.34 -18.48
CA HIS A 19 -14.67 40.76 -17.52
C HIS A 19 -13.46 40.24 -18.31
N CYS A 20 -12.25 40.71 -17.98
CA CYS A 20 -11.03 39.98 -18.32
C CYS A 20 -10.97 38.76 -17.40
N ALA A 21 -11.23 37.56 -17.94
CA ALA A 21 -10.88 36.32 -17.28
C ALA A 21 -9.35 36.19 -17.29
N ALA A 22 -8.75 36.13 -16.10
CA ALA A 22 -7.39 35.67 -15.93
C ALA A 22 -7.39 34.14 -16.08
N TYR A 23 -6.58 33.61 -17.00
CA TYR A 23 -6.32 32.17 -17.10
C TYR A 23 -5.47 31.74 -15.88
N GLY A 24 -6.13 31.17 -14.88
CA GLY A 24 -5.51 30.35 -13.82
C GLY A 24 -5.98 28.91 -14.01
N ALA A 25 -5.06 27.97 -14.12
CA ALA A 25 -5.33 26.57 -14.41
C ALA A 25 -5.99 25.88 -13.20
N ALA A 26 -7.24 25.41 -13.37
CA ALA A 26 -7.87 24.42 -12.52
C ALA A 26 -7.72 23.03 -13.19
N ASN A 27 -7.61 21.95 -12.41
CA ASN A 27 -7.59 20.59 -12.97
C ASN A 27 -9.00 20.21 -13.42
N THR A 28 -9.14 19.80 -14.69
CA THR A 28 -10.44 19.63 -15.35
C THR A 28 -10.63 18.26 -16.00
N PHE A 29 -9.73 17.30 -15.75
CA PHE A 29 -9.67 16.04 -16.49
C PHE A 29 -8.99 14.90 -15.70
N GLN A 30 -9.63 13.74 -15.60
CA GLN A 30 -9.06 12.48 -15.09
C GLN A 30 -9.48 11.30 -15.96
N VAL A 31 -8.57 10.34 -16.12
CA VAL A 31 -8.79 9.10 -16.87
C VAL A 31 -8.33 7.91 -16.03
N GLY A 32 -9.16 6.87 -15.94
CA GLY A 32 -8.87 5.70 -15.10
C GLY A 32 -9.67 4.46 -15.47
N SER A 33 -9.44 3.40 -14.71
CA SER A 33 -10.13 2.11 -14.85
C SER A 33 -10.40 1.50 -13.47
N GLY A 34 -11.31 0.54 -13.42
CA GLY A 34 -11.60 -0.20 -12.18
C GLY A 34 -12.49 -1.40 -12.43
N THR A 35 -13.14 -1.89 -11.38
CA THR A 35 -13.99 -3.09 -11.45
C THR A 35 -15.20 -2.90 -10.55
N ILE A 36 -16.39 -3.07 -11.12
CA ILE A 36 -17.66 -3.13 -10.39
C ILE A 36 -17.85 -4.57 -9.91
N HIS A 37 -18.21 -4.78 -8.65
CA HIS A 37 -18.51 -6.10 -8.07
C HIS A 37 -19.76 -6.76 -8.68
N ASP A 38 -19.98 -8.04 -8.37
CA ASP A 38 -21.16 -8.75 -8.84
C ASP A 38 -22.42 -8.38 -8.02
N THR A 39 -23.51 -8.07 -8.73
CA THR A 39 -24.79 -7.69 -8.12
C THR A 39 -25.56 -8.86 -7.51
N PHE A 40 -25.08 -10.09 -7.72
CA PHE A 40 -25.64 -11.33 -7.14
C PHE A 40 -25.28 -11.49 -5.66
N ALA A 41 -24.00 -11.33 -5.31
CA ALA A 41 -23.51 -11.38 -3.94
C ALA A 41 -23.66 -10.02 -3.23
N ASN A 42 -23.56 -8.91 -3.97
CA ASN A 42 -23.62 -7.57 -3.40
C ASN A 42 -24.28 -6.54 -4.33
N ASN A 43 -25.50 -6.11 -3.99
CA ASN A 43 -26.22 -5.08 -4.74
C ASN A 43 -25.99 -3.65 -4.21
N SER A 44 -24.73 -3.29 -3.94
CA SER A 44 -24.38 -1.88 -3.68
C SER A 44 -23.78 -1.23 -4.92
N PHE A 45 -23.62 0.08 -4.90
CA PHE A 45 -22.73 0.75 -5.83
C PHE A 45 -21.28 0.60 -5.34
N ASP A 46 -20.35 0.57 -6.28
CA ASP A 46 -18.92 0.72 -6.02
C ASP A 46 -18.51 2.18 -6.21
N GLU A 47 -17.76 2.70 -5.26
CA GLU A 47 -17.26 4.08 -5.26
C GLU A 47 -15.90 4.14 -5.95
N PHE A 48 -15.77 5.06 -6.91
CA PHE A 48 -14.56 5.32 -7.69
C PHE A 48 -14.02 6.70 -7.33
N PRO A 49 -12.77 6.81 -6.85
CA PRO A 49 -12.21 8.09 -6.46
C PRO A 49 -11.79 8.93 -7.68
N LEU A 50 -12.02 10.25 -7.58
CA LEU A 50 -11.50 11.26 -8.47
C LEU A 50 -10.34 11.98 -7.79
N SER A 51 -9.13 11.87 -8.34
CA SER A 51 -7.92 12.42 -7.75
C SER A 51 -6.99 13.03 -8.82
N PRO A 52 -6.59 14.32 -8.65
CA PRO A 52 -7.11 15.25 -7.66
C PRO A 52 -8.56 15.62 -7.96
N ASP A 53 -9.32 16.03 -6.95
CA ASP A 53 -10.69 16.45 -7.14
C ASP A 53 -10.88 17.59 -8.16
N PHE A 54 -12.06 17.59 -8.77
CA PHE A 54 -12.51 18.64 -9.67
C PHE A 54 -12.93 19.90 -8.91
N ALA A 55 -12.86 21.05 -9.58
CA ALA A 55 -13.32 22.33 -9.03
C ALA A 55 -14.86 22.42 -8.92
N ASP A 56 -15.55 21.75 -9.84
CA ASP A 56 -17.01 21.59 -9.90
C ASP A 56 -17.31 20.11 -10.18
N THR A 57 -18.52 19.65 -9.85
CA THR A 57 -18.95 18.27 -10.15
C THR A 57 -18.70 17.94 -11.62
N PRO A 58 -17.84 16.95 -11.94
CA PRO A 58 -17.54 16.61 -13.31
C PRO A 58 -18.68 15.83 -13.97
N ALA A 59 -18.64 15.76 -15.29
CA ALA A 59 -19.33 14.72 -16.03
C ALA A 59 -18.45 13.45 -16.03
N VAL A 60 -19.05 12.31 -15.73
CA VAL A 60 -18.37 11.01 -15.76
C VAL A 60 -18.88 10.20 -16.95
N PHE A 61 -17.95 9.70 -17.73
CA PHE A 61 -18.20 8.81 -18.86
C PHE A 61 -17.59 7.46 -18.55
N ILE A 62 -18.36 6.38 -18.67
CA ILE A 62 -17.96 5.04 -18.22
C ILE A 62 -18.40 3.97 -19.22
N LEU A 63 -17.55 2.95 -19.40
CA LEU A 63 -17.82 1.80 -20.27
C LEU A 63 -17.43 0.50 -19.57
N GLY A 64 -18.35 -0.46 -19.51
CA GLY A 64 -18.13 -1.79 -18.92
C GLY A 64 -17.80 -2.87 -19.93
N ASN A 65 -17.06 -3.89 -19.50
CA ASN A 65 -16.73 -5.03 -20.33
C ASN A 65 -17.87 -6.06 -20.40
N THR A 66 -17.74 -7.11 -21.21
CA THR A 66 -18.69 -8.22 -21.36
C THR A 66 -18.57 -9.34 -20.31
N ALA A 67 -17.98 -9.09 -19.14
CA ALA A 67 -17.88 -10.12 -18.09
C ALA A 67 -19.27 -10.55 -17.60
N GLY A 68 -19.50 -11.87 -17.51
CA GLY A 68 -20.79 -12.48 -17.16
C GLY A 68 -21.62 -12.87 -18.39
N SER A 69 -22.54 -13.83 -18.23
CA SER A 69 -23.41 -14.31 -19.32
C SER A 69 -24.77 -13.61 -19.40
N ASN A 70 -25.05 -12.69 -18.47
CA ASN A 70 -26.30 -11.95 -18.39
C ASN A 70 -26.08 -10.48 -18.80
N SER A 71 -27.16 -9.83 -19.21
CA SER A 71 -27.19 -8.42 -19.61
C SER A 71 -27.11 -7.52 -18.37
N CYS A 72 -26.19 -6.54 -18.36
CA CYS A 72 -26.15 -5.47 -17.37
C CYS A 72 -25.70 -4.16 -18.01
N GLU A 73 -26.23 -3.02 -17.54
CA GLU A 73 -25.89 -1.68 -18.04
C GLU A 73 -25.31 -0.81 -16.91
N VAL A 74 -24.15 -0.17 -17.13
CA VAL A 74 -23.48 0.57 -16.05
C VAL A 74 -24.27 1.83 -15.69
N ARG A 75 -24.60 2.02 -14.41
CA ARG A 75 -25.32 3.17 -13.87
C ARG A 75 -24.47 3.95 -12.90
N LEU A 76 -24.52 5.28 -13.01
CA LEU A 76 -23.79 6.21 -12.18
C LEU A 76 -24.70 6.91 -11.17
N GLN A 77 -24.21 7.14 -9.96
CA GLN A 77 -24.84 8.04 -8.98
C GLN A 77 -23.77 8.74 -8.13
N ASN A 78 -24.20 9.64 -7.23
CA ASN A 78 -23.32 10.33 -6.27
C ASN A 78 -22.03 10.84 -6.91
N ILE A 79 -22.15 11.49 -8.07
CA ILE A 79 -21.02 12.11 -8.73
C ILE A 79 -20.73 13.42 -8.01
N ASP A 80 -19.65 13.42 -7.25
CA ASP A 80 -19.15 14.56 -6.49
C ASP A 80 -17.81 15.03 -7.09
N THR A 81 -17.19 16.04 -6.49
CA THR A 81 -15.91 16.58 -6.98
C THR A 81 -14.74 15.61 -6.78
N ASP A 82 -14.87 14.64 -5.86
CA ASP A 82 -13.83 13.75 -5.35
C ASP A 82 -14.09 12.26 -5.65
N SER A 83 -15.27 11.93 -6.17
CA SER A 83 -15.69 10.55 -6.35
C SER A 83 -16.93 10.42 -7.23
N PHE A 84 -17.19 9.22 -7.71
CA PHE A 84 -18.50 8.83 -8.26
C PHE A 84 -18.81 7.38 -7.91
N GLU A 85 -20.08 7.02 -7.87
CA GLU A 85 -20.52 5.65 -7.63
C GLU A 85 -21.00 4.99 -8.93
N ALA A 86 -20.67 3.72 -9.15
CA ALA A 86 -21.15 2.94 -10.29
C ALA A 86 -21.65 1.54 -9.90
N VAL A 87 -22.64 1.02 -10.63
CA VAL A 87 -23.15 -0.36 -10.50
C VAL A 87 -23.49 -0.93 -11.88
N CYS A 88 -23.43 -2.25 -12.08
CA CYS A 88 -23.90 -2.93 -13.29
C CYS A 88 -25.07 -3.89 -12.94
N PRO A 89 -26.30 -3.38 -12.90
CA PRO A 89 -27.48 -4.14 -12.53
C PRO A 89 -28.06 -4.95 -13.69
N GLU A 90 -28.65 -6.10 -13.35
CA GLU A 90 -29.24 -7.06 -14.31
C GLU A 90 -30.76 -6.86 -14.54
N ASP A 91 -31.27 -7.48 -15.60
CA ASP A 91 -32.68 -7.48 -16.00
C ASP A 91 -33.54 -8.57 -15.29
N SER A 92 -34.87 -8.49 -15.47
CA SER A 92 -35.89 -9.34 -14.81
C SER A 92 -35.89 -10.82 -15.15
N SER A 93 -35.07 -11.23 -16.11
CA SER A 93 -35.40 -12.39 -16.92
C SER A 93 -34.67 -13.67 -16.53
N TRP A 94 -33.53 -13.59 -15.81
CA TRP A 94 -32.73 -14.77 -15.42
C TRP A 94 -31.91 -14.54 -14.15
N ASP A 95 -31.96 -15.49 -13.21
CA ASP A 95 -31.33 -15.48 -11.87
C ASP A 95 -30.00 -16.27 -11.84
N GLY A 96 -28.98 -15.80 -12.59
CA GLY A 96 -27.64 -16.43 -12.64
C GLY A 96 -26.55 -15.70 -11.84
N GLU A 97 -25.42 -16.37 -11.58
CA GLU A 97 -24.19 -15.72 -11.05
C GLU A 97 -23.67 -14.69 -12.07
N HIS A 98 -23.79 -13.40 -11.78
CA HIS A 98 -23.06 -12.35 -12.52
C HIS A 98 -21.59 -12.31 -12.10
N ALA A 99 -20.70 -11.90 -13.00
CA ALA A 99 -19.29 -11.69 -12.68
C ALA A 99 -19.02 -10.22 -12.33
N ALA A 100 -17.94 -9.95 -11.61
CA ALA A 100 -17.43 -8.59 -11.48
C ALA A 100 -17.07 -8.01 -12.86
N VAL A 101 -17.42 -6.75 -13.11
CA VAL A 101 -17.32 -6.08 -14.42
C VAL A 101 -16.19 -5.06 -14.40
N PRO A 102 -15.06 -5.34 -15.09
CA PRO A 102 -14.09 -4.32 -15.44
C PRO A 102 -14.71 -3.13 -16.18
N VAL A 103 -14.33 -1.91 -15.78
CA VAL A 103 -14.81 -0.65 -16.36
C VAL A 103 -13.65 0.29 -16.69
N GLN A 104 -13.85 1.12 -17.71
CA GLN A 104 -12.98 2.24 -18.09
C GLN A 104 -13.76 3.55 -17.92
N PHE A 105 -13.13 4.62 -17.43
CA PHE A 105 -13.83 5.89 -17.23
C PHE A 105 -12.99 7.13 -17.55
N ALA A 106 -13.67 8.22 -17.89
CA ALA A 106 -13.13 9.57 -17.90
C ALA A 106 -14.06 10.51 -17.12
N ALA A 107 -13.49 11.30 -16.22
CA ALA A 107 -14.18 12.38 -15.53
C ALA A 107 -13.66 13.72 -16.07
N ILE A 108 -14.57 14.63 -16.44
CA ILE A 108 -14.21 15.87 -17.12
C ILE A 108 -15.13 16.99 -16.62
N ALA A 109 -14.55 18.15 -16.28
CA ALA A 109 -15.34 19.32 -15.90
C ALA A 109 -16.23 19.81 -17.06
N GLU A 110 -17.44 20.26 -16.75
CA GLU A 110 -18.36 20.86 -17.72
C GLU A 110 -17.76 22.12 -18.36
N GLY A 111 -18.04 22.35 -19.64
CA GLY A 111 -17.58 23.49 -20.42
C GLY A 111 -16.67 23.14 -21.59
N VAL A 112 -16.12 24.17 -22.22
CA VAL A 112 -15.22 24.04 -23.37
C VAL A 112 -13.77 24.10 -22.90
N GLN A 113 -13.03 23.03 -23.17
CA GLN A 113 -11.62 22.89 -22.82
C GLN A 113 -10.80 22.71 -24.10
N THR A 114 -9.83 23.58 -24.31
CA THR A 114 -8.89 23.47 -25.44
C THR A 114 -7.54 23.00 -24.90
N ILE A 115 -7.15 21.78 -25.25
CA ILE A 115 -5.93 21.12 -24.77
C ILE A 115 -4.85 21.28 -25.85
N PRO A 116 -3.72 21.93 -25.55
CA PRO A 116 -2.62 22.05 -26.50
C PRO A 116 -2.07 20.69 -26.92
N THR A 117 -1.52 20.61 -28.12
CA THR A 117 -0.71 19.45 -28.57
C THR A 117 0.77 19.82 -28.52
N ASN A 118 1.64 18.81 -28.45
CA ASN A 118 3.08 19.04 -28.34
C ASN A 118 3.73 19.70 -29.58
N ASN A 119 3.08 19.71 -30.75
CA ASN A 119 3.55 20.45 -31.93
C ASN A 119 2.89 21.83 -32.12
N GLY A 120 2.21 22.35 -31.10
CA GLY A 120 1.62 23.70 -31.12
C GLY A 120 0.22 23.79 -31.73
N GLY A 121 -0.45 22.66 -31.93
CA GLY A 121 -1.88 22.56 -32.21
C GLY A 121 -2.72 22.54 -30.93
N SER A 122 -4.02 22.26 -31.06
CA SER A 122 -4.91 22.07 -29.91
C SER A 122 -6.15 21.26 -30.25
N VAL A 123 -6.63 20.45 -29.32
CA VAL A 123 -7.88 19.69 -29.42
C VAL A 123 -8.91 20.33 -28.50
N THR A 124 -10.16 20.50 -28.97
CA THR A 124 -11.24 21.06 -28.17
C THR A 124 -12.19 19.96 -27.72
N PHE A 125 -12.32 19.82 -26.40
CA PHE A 125 -13.32 19.01 -25.72
C PHE A 125 -14.43 19.94 -25.27
N GLU A 126 -15.67 19.60 -25.59
CA GLU A 126 -16.82 20.30 -25.06
C GLU A 126 -17.67 19.34 -24.25
N VAL A 127 -17.86 19.66 -22.98
CA VAL A 127 -18.67 18.88 -22.05
C VAL A 127 -19.89 19.69 -21.67
N GLY A 128 -21.06 19.06 -21.69
CA GLY A 128 -22.31 19.67 -21.26
C GLY A 128 -23.22 18.66 -20.59
N CYS A 129 -24.13 19.16 -19.76
CA CYS A 129 -25.13 18.33 -19.10
C CYS A 129 -26.55 18.87 -19.35
N VAL A 130 -27.52 17.96 -19.44
CA VAL A 130 -28.94 18.29 -19.54
C VAL A 130 -29.74 17.43 -18.58
N THR A 131 -30.77 18.01 -17.98
CA THR A 131 -31.77 17.27 -17.19
C THR A 131 -33.01 17.12 -18.05
N THR A 132 -33.41 15.89 -18.35
CA THR A 132 -34.51 15.61 -19.29
C THR A 132 -35.28 14.34 -18.92
N ASN A 133 -36.54 14.29 -19.33
CA ASN A 133 -37.37 13.09 -19.36
C ASN A 133 -37.82 12.75 -20.80
N ALA A 134 -37.22 13.40 -21.81
CA ALA A 134 -37.42 13.05 -23.21
C ALA A 134 -37.03 11.59 -23.42
N VAL A 135 -37.94 10.82 -24.01
CA VAL A 135 -37.84 9.36 -24.06
C VAL A 135 -38.00 8.83 -25.49
N GLN A 136 -37.26 7.77 -25.79
CA GLN A 136 -37.44 6.88 -26.93
C GLN A 136 -37.76 5.48 -26.39
N HIS A 137 -38.59 4.71 -27.11
CA HIS A 137 -38.98 3.37 -26.68
C HIS A 137 -39.42 2.49 -27.85
N ASN A 138 -39.50 1.18 -27.64
CA ASN A 138 -40.03 0.22 -28.61
C ASN A 138 -41.49 -0.19 -28.34
N CYS A 139 -42.31 0.70 -27.76
CA CYS A 139 -43.62 0.33 -27.25
C CYS A 139 -44.73 0.42 -28.32
N THR A 140 -45.57 -0.62 -28.41
CA THR A 140 -46.63 -0.74 -29.44
C THR A 140 -48.02 -0.26 -28.99
N THR A 141 -48.28 -0.14 -27.68
CA THR A 141 -49.60 0.29 -27.16
C THR A 141 -49.53 1.02 -25.81
N GLY A 142 -50.09 2.24 -25.74
CA GLY A 142 -50.33 2.96 -24.49
C GLY A 142 -49.15 3.76 -23.93
N CYS A 143 -48.11 3.95 -24.73
CA CYS A 143 -46.84 4.57 -24.39
C CYS A 143 -46.93 6.11 -24.34
N ASP A 144 -45.96 6.73 -23.69
CA ASP A 144 -45.77 8.19 -23.73
C ASP A 144 -45.37 8.66 -25.14
N THR A 145 -45.34 9.97 -25.36
CA THR A 145 -44.97 10.52 -26.68
C THR A 145 -43.45 10.55 -26.79
N GLU A 146 -42.91 9.86 -27.80
CA GLU A 146 -41.49 9.93 -28.13
C GLU A 146 -41.05 11.37 -28.40
N SER A 147 -39.91 11.75 -27.83
CA SER A 147 -39.33 13.07 -28.03
C SER A 147 -37.83 13.04 -27.80
N TYR A 148 -37.13 14.04 -28.36
CA TYR A 148 -35.71 14.29 -28.11
C TYR A 148 -35.53 15.66 -27.47
N GLU A 149 -34.52 15.77 -26.62
CA GLU A 149 -33.97 17.03 -26.14
C GLU A 149 -32.89 17.53 -27.12
N PRO A 150 -33.07 18.69 -27.77
CA PRO A 150 -32.08 19.23 -28.70
C PRO A 150 -30.91 19.87 -27.94
N ILE A 151 -29.70 19.38 -28.19
CA ILE A 151 -28.45 19.91 -27.63
C ILE A 151 -27.74 20.76 -28.67
N MET A 152 -27.35 21.97 -28.29
CA MET A 152 -26.58 22.88 -29.14
C MET A 152 -25.16 23.00 -28.60
N PHE A 153 -24.16 22.80 -29.47
CA PHE A 153 -22.78 23.06 -29.11
C PHE A 153 -22.52 24.57 -28.98
N SER A 154 -21.75 24.95 -27.97
CA SER A 154 -21.19 26.27 -27.78
C SER A 154 -19.93 26.48 -28.63
N SER A 155 -19.20 25.41 -28.95
CA SER A 155 -18.11 25.38 -29.92
C SER A 155 -18.64 25.17 -31.34
N THR A 156 -17.86 25.62 -32.34
CA THR A 156 -18.17 25.34 -33.74
C THR A 156 -17.30 24.18 -34.22
N PHE A 157 -17.88 22.98 -34.34
CA PHE A 157 -17.18 21.81 -34.89
C PHE A 157 -17.22 21.84 -36.42
N SER A 158 -16.12 21.47 -37.06
CA SER A 158 -16.01 21.52 -38.53
C SER A 158 -16.83 20.43 -39.24
N SER A 159 -17.16 19.36 -38.52
CA SER A 159 -17.99 18.23 -38.95
C SER A 159 -18.76 17.67 -37.75
N ALA A 160 -19.52 16.59 -37.94
CA ALA A 160 -20.20 15.92 -36.84
C ALA A 160 -19.16 15.31 -35.87
N PRO A 161 -19.06 15.77 -34.62
CA PRO A 161 -18.04 15.30 -33.69
C PRO A 161 -18.29 13.86 -33.21
N VAL A 162 -17.28 13.29 -32.56
CA VAL A 162 -17.44 12.12 -31.67
C VAL A 162 -18.18 12.61 -30.43
N VAL A 163 -19.27 11.93 -30.07
CA VAL A 163 -20.10 12.28 -28.91
C VAL A 163 -20.22 11.07 -27.98
N ILE A 164 -19.76 11.22 -26.74
CA ILE A 164 -19.94 10.23 -25.66
C ILE A 164 -20.99 10.76 -24.70
N ALA A 165 -21.91 9.93 -24.23
CA ALA A 165 -22.91 10.33 -23.25
C ALA A 165 -23.23 9.21 -22.26
N ASN A 166 -23.43 9.57 -20.99
CA ASN A 166 -23.83 8.66 -19.94
C ASN A 166 -24.88 9.32 -19.04
N ILE A 167 -25.82 8.52 -18.53
CA ILE A 167 -26.77 8.94 -17.50
C ILE A 167 -26.01 9.05 -16.17
N GLN A 168 -26.06 10.22 -15.54
CA GLN A 168 -25.30 10.57 -14.33
C GLN A 168 -26.08 10.32 -13.02
N THR A 169 -27.37 9.99 -13.15
CA THR A 169 -28.32 9.82 -12.05
C THR A 169 -29.12 8.52 -12.20
N VAL A 170 -29.91 8.22 -11.17
CA VAL A 170 -30.67 6.97 -11.05
C VAL A 170 -32.12 7.22 -10.62
N GLU A 171 -32.70 8.35 -11.03
CA GLU A 171 -34.02 8.83 -10.60
C GLU A 171 -35.18 7.91 -11.01
N ASN A 172 -34.98 7.13 -12.07
CA ASN A 172 -35.94 6.14 -12.56
C ASN A 172 -35.55 4.71 -12.18
N MET A 173 -34.52 4.53 -11.36
CA MET A 173 -33.97 3.22 -11.06
C MET A 173 -34.53 2.66 -9.75
N THR A 174 -35.30 1.58 -9.80
CA THR A 174 -35.82 0.92 -8.60
C THR A 174 -34.85 -0.17 -8.13
N LEU A 175 -34.01 0.12 -7.14
CA LEU A 175 -33.12 -0.90 -6.54
C LEU A 175 -33.89 -1.76 -5.53
N GLY A 176 -34.44 -2.88 -5.99
CA GLY A 176 -34.83 -3.96 -5.08
C GLY A 176 -33.65 -4.91 -4.82
N ALA A 177 -33.75 -5.79 -3.81
CA ALA A 177 -32.71 -6.79 -3.52
C ALA A 177 -32.62 -7.83 -4.67
N PRO A 178 -31.55 -7.82 -5.48
CA PRO A 178 -31.28 -8.87 -6.44
C PRO A 178 -30.92 -10.15 -5.68
N PRO A 179 -31.10 -11.32 -6.29
CA PRO A 179 -31.65 -11.52 -7.64
C PRO A 179 -33.18 -11.44 -7.70
N SER A 180 -33.86 -11.09 -6.60
CA SER A 180 -35.33 -11.20 -6.51
C SER A 180 -36.14 -10.03 -7.06
N ASN A 181 -35.53 -8.85 -7.25
CA ASN A 181 -36.17 -7.66 -7.77
C ASN A 181 -35.27 -6.98 -8.83
N PRO A 182 -35.60 -7.06 -10.12
CA PRO A 182 -34.81 -6.51 -11.21
C PRO A 182 -34.92 -4.99 -11.35
N ILE A 183 -34.01 -4.39 -12.12
CA ILE A 183 -34.11 -2.98 -12.48
C ILE A 183 -35.15 -2.78 -13.57
N GLU A 184 -36.15 -1.97 -13.24
CA GLU A 184 -37.18 -1.52 -14.16
C GLU A 184 -37.46 -0.02 -13.93
N PRO A 185 -37.48 0.81 -14.99
CA PRO A 185 -37.01 0.51 -16.36
C PRO A 185 -35.48 0.35 -16.51
N MET A 186 -35.05 -0.42 -17.51
CA MET A 186 -33.67 -0.42 -18.02
C MET A 186 -33.50 0.75 -18.99
N LEU A 187 -32.66 1.72 -18.65
CA LEU A 187 -32.45 2.93 -19.46
C LEU A 187 -31.00 3.05 -19.92
N SER A 188 -30.82 3.37 -21.21
CA SER A 188 -29.56 3.83 -21.81
C SER A 188 -29.77 5.22 -22.44
N VAL A 189 -28.77 5.74 -23.16
CA VAL A 189 -28.86 7.03 -23.86
C VAL A 189 -29.10 6.81 -25.36
N ALA A 190 -30.15 7.43 -25.90
CA ALA A 190 -30.39 7.54 -27.33
C ALA A 190 -29.79 8.85 -27.86
N ILE A 191 -28.96 8.77 -28.89
CA ILE A 191 -28.37 9.91 -29.60
C ILE A 191 -28.79 9.83 -31.07
N ASP A 192 -29.19 10.96 -31.65
CA ASP A 192 -29.53 11.06 -33.07
C ASP A 192 -29.12 12.42 -33.66
N ASP A 193 -29.10 12.53 -34.99
CA ASP A 193 -28.89 13.78 -35.74
C ASP A 193 -27.64 14.60 -35.30
N ILE A 194 -26.50 13.94 -35.06
CA ILE A 194 -25.25 14.67 -34.73
C ILE A 194 -24.78 15.49 -35.94
N THR A 195 -24.74 16.82 -35.75
CA THR A 195 -24.22 17.81 -36.70
C THR A 195 -23.06 18.59 -36.07
N GLY A 196 -22.35 19.41 -36.85
CA GLY A 196 -21.30 20.28 -36.30
C GLY A 196 -21.80 21.39 -35.35
N THR A 197 -23.13 21.52 -35.18
CA THR A 197 -23.76 22.56 -34.34
C THR A 197 -24.54 22.00 -33.15
N GLY A 198 -24.76 20.69 -33.10
CA GLY A 198 -25.60 20.08 -32.06
C GLY A 198 -26.08 18.68 -32.46
N PHE A 199 -26.83 18.07 -31.57
CA PHE A 199 -27.39 16.72 -31.72
C PHE A 199 -28.66 16.56 -30.89
N ASN A 200 -29.39 15.47 -31.08
CA ASN A 200 -30.59 15.12 -30.32
C ASN A 200 -30.26 14.04 -29.29
N LEU A 201 -30.79 14.18 -28.07
CA LEU A 201 -30.53 13.27 -26.95
C LEU A 201 -31.82 12.90 -26.20
N ALA A 202 -31.96 11.63 -25.81
CA ALA A 202 -33.10 11.13 -25.05
C ALA A 202 -32.71 9.94 -24.17
N LEU A 203 -33.56 9.61 -23.20
CA LEU A 203 -33.52 8.33 -22.48
C LEU A 203 -34.09 7.22 -23.38
N ASP A 204 -33.36 6.12 -23.56
CA ASP A 204 -33.84 4.96 -24.32
C ASP A 204 -34.37 3.88 -23.37
N LEU A 205 -35.65 3.54 -23.51
CA LEU A 205 -36.27 2.44 -22.77
C LEU A 205 -35.94 1.12 -23.47
N ASN A 206 -35.00 0.37 -22.91
CA ASN A 206 -34.47 -0.88 -23.47
C ASN A 206 -35.35 -2.12 -23.21
N LYS A 207 -36.66 -1.91 -22.96
CA LYS A 207 -37.65 -2.97 -22.72
C LYS A 207 -39.03 -2.48 -23.15
N GLU A 208 -39.83 -3.36 -23.77
CA GLU A 208 -41.24 -3.11 -24.16
C GLU A 208 -42.22 -2.99 -22.96
N ASP A 209 -41.92 -2.16 -21.96
CA ASP A 209 -42.80 -1.92 -20.81
C ASP A 209 -43.41 -0.51 -20.83
N ASN A 210 -44.71 -0.41 -20.58
CA ASN A 210 -45.39 0.87 -20.35
C ASN A 210 -45.10 1.36 -18.93
N VAL A 211 -43.98 2.05 -18.75
CA VAL A 211 -43.53 2.57 -17.44
C VAL A 211 -44.20 3.88 -17.03
N GLY A 212 -45.07 4.45 -17.88
CA GLY A 212 -45.63 5.79 -17.68
C GLY A 212 -44.56 6.89 -17.74
N SER A 213 -44.86 8.06 -17.18
CA SER A 213 -43.95 9.21 -17.24
C SER A 213 -42.73 9.02 -16.35
N LEU A 214 -41.54 9.12 -16.97
CA LEU A 214 -40.25 9.08 -16.29
C LEU A 214 -40.00 10.36 -15.47
N ASN A 215 -39.26 10.21 -14.37
CA ASN A 215 -38.62 11.32 -13.68
C ASN A 215 -37.49 11.89 -14.55
N ASP A 216 -37.12 13.15 -14.34
CA ASP A 216 -36.01 13.76 -15.06
C ASP A 216 -34.67 13.12 -14.65
N GLU A 217 -33.86 12.67 -15.60
CA GLU A 217 -32.48 12.21 -15.37
C GLU A 217 -31.49 13.27 -15.84
N LYS A 218 -30.34 13.38 -15.17
CA LYS A 218 -29.20 14.16 -15.66
C LYS A 218 -28.39 13.29 -16.63
N ILE A 219 -28.28 13.73 -17.88
CA ILE A 219 -27.42 13.11 -18.89
C ILE A 219 -26.32 14.11 -19.24
N CYS A 220 -25.07 13.70 -19.12
CA CYS A 220 -23.94 14.50 -19.58
C CYS A 220 -23.37 13.92 -20.87
N TRP A 221 -22.82 14.81 -21.69
CA TRP A 221 -22.23 14.50 -22.99
C TRP A 221 -20.87 15.16 -23.13
N LEU A 222 -20.01 14.53 -23.91
CA LEU A 222 -18.68 15.00 -24.27
C LEU A 222 -18.54 14.95 -25.80
N ALA A 223 -18.20 16.08 -26.40
CA ALA A 223 -17.98 16.23 -27.83
C ALA A 223 -16.52 16.61 -28.15
N VAL A 224 -15.95 15.95 -29.14
CA VAL A 224 -14.60 16.22 -29.66
C VAL A 224 -14.55 15.94 -31.16
N GLU A 225 -13.73 16.67 -31.92
CA GLU A 225 -13.56 16.36 -33.34
C GLU A 225 -12.99 14.95 -33.53
N GLU A 226 -13.48 14.24 -34.55
CA GLU A 226 -12.92 12.95 -34.93
C GLU A 226 -11.44 13.13 -35.35
N THR A 227 -10.58 12.31 -34.78
CA THR A 227 -9.15 12.28 -35.10
C THR A 227 -8.88 11.04 -35.93
N SER A 228 -8.64 11.21 -37.22
CA SER A 228 -8.46 10.06 -38.11
C SER A 228 -7.17 9.27 -37.87
N HIS A 229 -6.16 9.89 -37.23
CA HIS A 229 -4.91 9.27 -36.80
C HIS A 229 -4.36 10.06 -35.59
N CYS A 230 -3.47 9.48 -34.76
CA CYS A 230 -2.54 10.19 -33.84
C CYS A 230 -1.72 11.35 -34.50
N ASP A 231 -2.02 11.66 -35.77
CA ASP A 231 -1.42 12.64 -36.65
C ASP A 231 -2.39 13.81 -36.80
N LEU A 232 -2.37 14.73 -35.83
CA LEU A 232 -2.84 16.11 -36.04
C LEU A 232 -1.82 16.85 -36.93
N VAL A 233 -1.55 16.29 -38.11
CA VAL A 233 -0.61 16.75 -39.15
C VAL A 233 0.81 17.05 -38.62
N GLY A 234 1.61 16.02 -38.33
CA GLY A 234 3.04 16.20 -38.05
C GLY A 234 3.78 15.17 -37.20
N THR A 235 3.40 13.89 -37.19
CA THR A 235 4.18 12.73 -36.67
C THR A 235 4.57 12.64 -35.18
N ASP A 236 4.12 13.50 -34.26
CA ASP A 236 4.19 13.25 -32.79
C ASP A 236 3.26 14.23 -32.01
N ASP A 237 1.93 14.15 -32.18
CA ASP A 237 0.98 15.06 -31.49
C ASP A 237 0.20 14.38 -30.36
N THR A 238 0.85 14.25 -29.21
CA THR A 238 0.15 13.92 -27.96
C THR A 238 -0.49 15.17 -27.35
N LEU A 239 -1.61 14.98 -26.64
CA LEU A 239 -2.20 16.04 -25.82
C LEU A 239 -1.24 16.43 -24.69
N ASN A 240 -1.06 17.72 -24.51
CA ASN A 240 -0.25 18.30 -23.45
C ASN A 240 -1.16 18.89 -22.38
N PHE A 241 -1.31 18.17 -21.28
CA PHE A 241 -2.12 18.59 -20.15
C PHE A 241 -1.36 19.46 -19.14
N SER A 242 -0.08 19.79 -19.39
CA SER A 242 0.74 20.59 -18.44
C SER A 242 0.13 21.97 -18.12
N ALA A 243 -0.62 22.55 -19.06
CA ALA A 243 -1.30 23.83 -18.88
C ALA A 243 -2.57 23.73 -18.01
N ILE A 244 -3.06 22.52 -17.72
CA ILE A 244 -4.26 22.23 -16.93
C ILE A 244 -3.99 21.17 -15.84
N GLY A 245 -2.73 21.07 -15.41
CA GLY A 245 -2.26 20.25 -14.28
C GLY A 245 -2.24 18.74 -14.50
N GLY A 246 -2.26 18.28 -15.75
CA GLY A 246 -2.05 16.88 -16.13
C GLY A 246 -0.68 16.62 -16.79
N PRO A 247 -0.44 15.40 -17.30
CA PRO A 247 0.81 14.98 -17.93
C PRO A 247 1.23 15.86 -19.13
N ALA A 248 2.53 15.99 -19.34
CA ALA A 248 3.10 16.76 -20.46
C ALA A 248 2.80 16.13 -21.85
N SER A 249 2.37 14.87 -21.88
CA SER A 249 2.12 14.12 -23.12
C SER A 249 1.21 12.91 -22.86
N VAL A 250 0.05 12.86 -23.53
CA VAL A 250 -0.87 11.71 -23.54
C VAL A 250 -1.29 11.42 -24.98
N ALA A 251 -1.09 10.18 -25.42
CA ALA A 251 -1.64 9.70 -26.69
C ALA A 251 -3.17 9.73 -26.63
N PHE A 252 -3.80 10.15 -27.73
CA PHE A 252 -5.23 10.44 -27.78
C PHE A 252 -5.81 10.09 -29.14
N GLU A 253 -6.95 9.39 -29.16
CA GLU A 253 -7.77 9.23 -30.36
C GLU A 253 -9.26 9.37 -30.04
N ALA A 254 -9.99 9.99 -30.95
CA ALA A 254 -11.44 10.04 -31.00
C ALA A 254 -11.91 9.48 -32.35
N ILE A 255 -12.69 8.40 -32.33
CA ILE A 255 -13.02 7.57 -33.49
C ILE A 255 -14.54 7.44 -33.62
N ILE A 256 -15.04 7.48 -34.85
CA ILE A 256 -16.38 7.00 -35.20
C ILE A 256 -16.23 5.63 -35.86
N THR A 257 -16.86 4.60 -35.30
CA THR A 257 -16.77 3.25 -35.87
C THR A 257 -17.53 3.16 -37.20
N PRO A 258 -17.17 2.20 -38.07
CA PRO A 258 -18.07 1.77 -39.13
C PRO A 258 -19.42 1.29 -38.56
N ASP A 259 -20.40 1.20 -39.46
CA ASP A 259 -21.74 0.68 -39.17
C ASP A 259 -21.73 -0.85 -39.16
N ASN A 260 -21.19 -1.42 -38.08
CA ASN A 260 -20.91 -2.85 -37.97
C ASN A 260 -20.75 -3.35 -36.53
N ILE A 261 -21.18 -2.57 -35.53
CA ILE A 261 -21.24 -3.03 -34.14
C ILE A 261 -22.55 -3.79 -33.98
N ASP A 262 -22.50 -5.10 -33.82
CA ASP A 262 -23.67 -5.98 -33.82
C ASP A 262 -24.06 -6.45 -32.40
N GLY A 263 -25.13 -7.22 -32.32
CA GLY A 263 -25.66 -7.76 -31.07
C GLY A 263 -24.82 -8.91 -30.47
N TRP A 264 -24.88 -9.02 -29.15
CA TRP A 264 -24.17 -9.99 -28.30
C TRP A 264 -24.12 -11.44 -28.83
N ASP A 265 -25.18 -11.92 -29.47
CA ASP A 265 -25.31 -13.33 -29.88
C ASP A 265 -24.35 -13.77 -31.00
N ASN A 266 -23.69 -12.82 -31.67
CA ASN A 266 -22.69 -13.14 -32.68
C ASN A 266 -21.31 -13.49 -32.09
N ASN A 267 -21.13 -13.38 -30.75
CA ASN A 267 -19.86 -13.30 -30.04
C ASN A 267 -19.03 -12.10 -30.53
N CYS A 268 -18.06 -11.64 -29.73
CA CYS A 268 -17.09 -10.61 -30.11
C CYS A 268 -16.33 -10.99 -31.40
N ASN A 269 -16.87 -10.65 -32.58
CA ASN A 269 -16.35 -11.12 -33.85
C ASN A 269 -15.18 -10.21 -34.30
N ASN A 270 -14.59 -10.49 -35.46
CA ASN A 270 -13.37 -9.80 -35.92
C ASN A 270 -13.66 -8.54 -36.75
N THR A 271 -14.92 -8.09 -36.81
CA THR A 271 -15.33 -6.93 -37.58
C THR A 271 -15.87 -5.79 -36.72
N GLU A 272 -16.29 -6.05 -35.47
CA GLU A 272 -16.86 -5.08 -34.53
C GLU A 272 -15.79 -4.23 -33.78
N GLU A 273 -14.88 -3.57 -34.50
CA GLU A 273 -13.74 -2.84 -33.90
C GLU A 273 -13.71 -1.35 -34.22
N ALA A 274 -13.44 -0.54 -33.20
CA ALA A 274 -12.76 0.74 -33.38
C ALA A 274 -11.26 0.44 -33.50
N THR A 275 -10.74 0.40 -34.73
CA THR A 275 -9.32 0.20 -34.98
C THR A 275 -8.54 1.47 -34.61
N PHE A 276 -7.63 1.36 -33.65
CA PHE A 276 -6.72 2.45 -33.31
C PHE A 276 -5.63 2.61 -34.37
N THR A 277 -5.10 3.81 -34.54
CA THR A 277 -3.99 4.00 -35.47
C THR A 277 -2.79 3.18 -35.04
N PRO A 278 -2.18 2.39 -35.94
CA PRO A 278 -0.99 1.61 -35.62
C PRO A 278 0.12 2.49 -35.01
N GLY A 279 0.51 2.17 -33.78
CA GLY A 279 1.56 2.89 -33.05
C GLY A 279 1.08 4.10 -32.24
N CYS A 280 -0.22 4.41 -32.22
CA CYS A 280 -0.76 5.51 -31.42
C CYS A 280 -0.76 5.20 -29.92
N PHE A 281 -1.16 3.99 -29.54
CA PHE A 281 -1.11 3.52 -28.15
C PHE A 281 -0.03 2.46 -27.98
N THR A 282 0.82 2.66 -26.98
CA THR A 282 1.93 1.76 -26.65
C THR A 282 1.71 0.96 -25.38
N SER A 283 0.52 1.06 -24.80
CA SER A 283 -0.02 0.18 -23.77
C SER A 283 -1.53 0.12 -24.00
N THR A 284 -2.23 -0.78 -23.30
CA THR A 284 -3.69 -0.87 -23.45
C THR A 284 -4.31 0.45 -23.01
N PRO A 285 -4.98 1.20 -23.90
CA PRO A 285 -5.48 2.53 -23.57
C PRO A 285 -6.68 2.43 -22.64
N VAL A 286 -7.00 3.53 -21.97
CA VAL A 286 -8.31 3.69 -21.33
C VAL A 286 -9.27 4.21 -22.39
N ALA A 287 -10.36 3.50 -22.63
CA ALA A 287 -11.31 3.84 -23.71
C ALA A 287 -12.76 3.88 -23.22
N ILE A 288 -13.48 4.92 -23.62
CA ILE A 288 -14.91 5.12 -23.36
C ILE A 288 -15.67 5.15 -24.68
N ALA A 289 -16.92 4.69 -24.67
CA ALA A 289 -17.73 4.60 -25.88
C ALA A 289 -19.22 4.82 -25.59
N THR A 290 -19.95 5.34 -26.59
CA THR A 290 -21.42 5.43 -26.58
C THR A 290 -21.97 5.13 -27.98
N LYS A 291 -23.18 4.56 -28.04
CA LYS A 291 -23.92 4.33 -29.28
C LYS A 291 -24.18 5.69 -29.95
N ARG A 292 -23.88 5.80 -31.25
CA ARG A 292 -23.93 7.08 -31.99
C ARG A 292 -25.27 7.31 -32.71
N GLY A 293 -26.10 6.29 -32.79
CA GLY A 293 -27.41 6.32 -33.43
C GLY A 293 -28.40 5.38 -32.74
N ARG A 294 -29.59 5.21 -33.34
CA ARG A 294 -30.64 4.29 -32.90
C ARG A 294 -31.34 3.67 -34.10
N GLN A 295 -30.63 2.83 -34.85
CA GLN A 295 -31.16 2.13 -36.02
C GLN A 295 -32.22 1.10 -35.66
N GLU A 296 -32.01 0.39 -34.55
CA GLU A 296 -33.02 -0.43 -33.91
C GLU A 296 -33.31 0.14 -32.51
N PRO A 297 -34.58 0.11 -32.06
CA PRO A 297 -34.92 0.43 -30.69
C PRO A 297 -34.19 -0.47 -29.71
N GLU A 298 -33.76 0.10 -28.57
CA GLU A 298 -33.11 -0.61 -27.45
C GLU A 298 -31.59 -0.86 -27.64
N GLY A 299 -30.97 -1.48 -26.63
CA GLY A 299 -29.55 -1.86 -26.61
C GLY A 299 -28.58 -0.82 -25.98
N TRP A 300 -27.45 -1.31 -25.47
CA TRP A 300 -26.36 -0.51 -24.92
C TRP A 300 -24.99 -1.12 -25.24
N LEU A 301 -23.93 -0.30 -25.19
CA LEU A 301 -22.59 -0.77 -25.54
C LEU A 301 -21.88 -1.44 -24.36
N ARG A 302 -21.19 -2.55 -24.66
CA ARG A 302 -20.15 -3.13 -23.80
C ARG A 302 -18.91 -3.42 -24.62
N TYR A 303 -17.76 -3.46 -23.96
CA TYR A 303 -16.52 -3.86 -24.64
C TYR A 303 -16.16 -5.32 -24.38
N CYS A 304 -15.75 -6.03 -25.41
CA CYS A 304 -15.34 -7.44 -25.29
C CYS A 304 -13.82 -7.62 -25.36
N ARG A 305 -13.11 -6.67 -25.96
CA ARG A 305 -11.66 -6.65 -26.02
C ARG A 305 -11.16 -5.21 -26.09
N LEU A 306 -10.11 -4.92 -25.34
CA LEU A 306 -9.40 -3.65 -25.40
C LEU A 306 -7.91 -3.97 -25.40
N ASN A 307 -7.20 -3.49 -26.42
CA ASN A 307 -5.75 -3.58 -26.53
C ASN A 307 -5.22 -2.35 -27.29
N THR A 308 -3.92 -2.32 -27.55
CA THR A 308 -3.21 -1.20 -28.18
C THR A 308 -3.63 -0.89 -29.62
N SER A 309 -4.34 -1.81 -30.28
CA SER A 309 -4.69 -1.70 -31.70
C SER A 309 -6.19 -1.61 -31.95
N GLU A 310 -7.03 -1.94 -30.97
CA GLU A 310 -8.48 -1.97 -31.14
C GLU A 310 -9.22 -1.85 -29.80
N LEU A 311 -10.39 -1.22 -29.85
CA LEU A 311 -11.48 -1.45 -28.91
C LEU A 311 -12.58 -2.21 -29.65
N ARG A 312 -12.91 -3.41 -29.18
CA ARG A 312 -14.05 -4.18 -29.69
C ARG A 312 -15.28 -4.00 -28.83
N LEU A 313 -16.37 -3.66 -29.50
CA LEU A 313 -17.64 -3.31 -28.90
C LEU A 313 -18.70 -4.31 -29.34
N THR A 314 -19.71 -4.52 -28.51
CA THR A 314 -20.91 -5.28 -28.87
C THR A 314 -22.12 -4.58 -28.25
N ILE A 315 -23.27 -4.74 -28.89
CA ILE A 315 -24.54 -4.28 -28.35
C ILE A 315 -25.10 -5.36 -27.43
N ASP A 316 -25.16 -5.03 -26.16
CA ASP A 316 -25.85 -5.80 -25.15
C ASP A 316 -27.34 -5.39 -25.17
N GLU A 317 -28.21 -6.39 -25.12
CA GLU A 317 -29.67 -6.22 -25.07
C GLU A 317 -30.28 -7.07 -23.97
N GLN A 318 -31.52 -6.74 -23.62
CA GLN A 318 -32.31 -7.50 -22.66
C GLN A 318 -32.45 -8.98 -23.07
N ARG A 319 -32.28 -9.90 -22.12
CA ARG A 319 -32.43 -11.34 -22.37
C ARG A 319 -33.88 -11.82 -22.25
N VAL A 320 -34.65 -11.78 -23.34
CA VAL A 320 -36.04 -12.29 -23.36
C VAL A 320 -36.09 -13.81 -23.59
N ALA A 321 -36.94 -14.54 -22.84
CA ALA A 321 -37.04 -15.99 -22.93
C ALA A 321 -37.43 -16.48 -24.34
N GLY A 322 -36.46 -17.06 -25.06
CA GLY A 322 -36.66 -17.62 -26.41
C GLY A 322 -36.37 -16.66 -27.57
N GLN A 323 -35.82 -15.48 -27.29
CA GLN A 323 -35.24 -14.58 -28.30
C GLN A 323 -33.72 -14.58 -28.24
N ASN A 324 -33.12 -14.35 -29.41
CA ASN A 324 -31.68 -14.13 -29.56
C ASN A 324 -31.41 -12.63 -29.32
N ARG A 325 -30.30 -12.27 -28.66
CA ARG A 325 -29.77 -10.89 -28.50
C ARG A 325 -29.09 -10.44 -29.80
N GLU A 326 -29.86 -10.58 -30.89
CA GLU A 326 -29.53 -10.14 -32.24
C GLU A 326 -29.99 -8.69 -32.38
N HIS A 327 -29.05 -7.79 -32.67
CA HIS A 327 -29.31 -6.37 -32.93
C HIS A 327 -28.79 -6.05 -34.34
N VAL A 328 -29.45 -5.16 -35.08
CA VAL A 328 -28.89 -4.62 -36.34
C VAL A 328 -27.53 -3.94 -36.11
N ASP A 329 -26.68 -3.88 -37.13
CA ASP A 329 -25.41 -3.15 -37.04
C ASP A 329 -25.65 -1.68 -36.65
N GLU A 330 -24.85 -1.18 -35.72
CA GLU A 330 -24.85 0.22 -35.30
C GLU A 330 -23.46 0.85 -35.42
N THR A 331 -23.43 2.17 -35.23
CA THR A 331 -22.20 2.95 -35.11
C THR A 331 -21.97 3.37 -33.65
N ALA A 332 -20.71 3.47 -33.25
CA ALA A 332 -20.28 3.93 -31.94
C ALA A 332 -19.33 5.14 -32.06
N SER A 333 -19.40 6.02 -31.07
CA SER A 333 -18.39 7.04 -30.80
C SER A 333 -17.43 6.50 -29.74
N VAL A 334 -16.12 6.64 -29.96
CA VAL A 334 -15.07 6.12 -29.10
C VAL A 334 -14.04 7.21 -28.81
N ILE A 335 -13.61 7.31 -27.56
CA ILE A 335 -12.46 8.13 -27.15
C ILE A 335 -11.49 7.26 -26.36
N ALA A 336 -10.19 7.33 -26.69
CA ALA A 336 -9.14 6.55 -26.06
C ALA A 336 -7.93 7.41 -25.63
N PHE A 337 -7.36 7.09 -24.47
CA PHE A 337 -6.20 7.76 -23.87
C PHE A 337 -5.09 6.76 -23.57
N GLY A 338 -3.83 7.15 -23.78
CA GLY A 338 -2.68 6.24 -23.66
C GLY A 338 -2.35 5.73 -22.25
N SER A 339 -2.79 6.38 -21.17
CA SER A 339 -2.54 5.95 -19.79
C SER A 339 -3.40 6.69 -18.73
N SER A 340 -3.37 6.21 -17.47
CA SER A 340 -3.84 6.92 -16.26
C SER A 340 -2.72 7.77 -15.61
N PHE A 341 -2.99 8.85 -14.84
CA PHE A 341 -1.93 9.74 -14.28
C PHE A 341 -2.22 10.42 -12.89
N THR A 342 -1.23 10.52 -11.94
CA THR A 342 -1.09 11.37 -10.67
C THR A 342 0.38 11.42 -10.04
N THR A 343 0.74 12.34 -9.08
CA THR A 343 2.11 12.94 -8.75
C THR A 343 3.20 12.22 -7.87
N PRO A 344 4.53 12.47 -8.11
CA PRO A 344 5.66 12.09 -7.21
C PRO A 344 6.87 13.09 -7.03
N VAL A 345 7.17 13.41 -5.74
CA VAL A 345 8.35 14.10 -5.13
C VAL A 345 8.02 15.42 -4.40
N SER A 346 8.59 15.57 -3.20
CA SER A 346 8.50 16.76 -2.34
C SER A 346 9.86 17.42 -2.17
N LEU A 347 10.03 18.67 -2.65
CA LEU A 347 11.32 19.39 -2.65
C LEU A 347 11.53 20.20 -1.36
N ALA A 348 12.61 19.93 -0.64
CA ALA A 348 12.94 20.58 0.62
C ALA A 348 13.68 21.92 0.47
N ARG A 349 14.62 21.96 -0.47
CA ARG A 349 15.53 23.07 -0.72
C ARG A 349 15.95 23.04 -2.17
N PHE A 350 16.17 24.22 -2.76
CA PHE A 350 16.83 24.35 -4.05
C PHE A 350 17.67 25.62 -4.09
N GLU A 351 18.91 25.52 -4.55
CA GLU A 351 19.81 26.63 -4.78
C GLU A 351 20.56 26.42 -6.09
N THR A 352 20.73 27.50 -6.85
CA THR A 352 21.67 27.53 -7.97
C THR A 352 22.71 28.62 -7.77
N SER A 353 24.00 28.28 -7.91
CA SER A 353 25.10 29.23 -7.69
C SER A 353 26.25 29.06 -8.69
N LEU A 354 27.16 30.04 -8.77
CA LEU A 354 28.40 29.93 -9.56
C LEU A 354 29.58 29.60 -8.65
N ASN A 355 30.32 28.54 -8.98
CA ASN A 355 31.57 28.26 -8.29
C ASN A 355 32.73 29.16 -8.77
N LYS A 356 33.89 29.07 -8.09
CA LYS A 356 35.12 29.85 -8.40
C LYS A 356 35.67 29.65 -9.83
N SER A 357 35.13 28.70 -10.59
CA SER A 357 35.52 28.40 -11.97
C SER A 357 34.40 28.70 -12.98
N ASN A 358 33.42 29.54 -12.62
CA ASN A 358 32.25 29.89 -13.44
C ASN A 358 31.46 28.67 -13.92
N ARG A 359 31.30 27.66 -13.06
CA ARG A 359 30.38 26.54 -13.30
C ARG A 359 29.13 26.70 -12.46
N VAL A 360 27.98 26.36 -13.02
CA VAL A 360 26.70 26.38 -12.31
C VAL A 360 26.65 25.15 -11.40
N VAL A 361 26.37 25.40 -10.13
CA VAL A 361 26.14 24.42 -9.09
C VAL A 361 24.65 24.41 -8.81
N PHE A 362 24.04 23.23 -8.91
CA PHE A 362 22.69 22.95 -8.48
C PHE A 362 22.79 22.17 -7.18
N GLU A 363 22.15 22.66 -6.15
CA GLU A 363 22.01 21.97 -4.87
C GLU A 363 20.52 21.91 -4.57
N TRP A 364 20.00 20.71 -4.33
CA TRP A 364 18.63 20.56 -3.89
C TRP A 364 18.53 19.50 -2.84
N GLU A 365 17.55 19.64 -1.99
CA GLU A 365 17.19 18.61 -1.04
C GLU A 365 15.75 18.24 -1.28
N THR A 366 15.40 16.97 -1.14
CA THR A 366 14.02 16.50 -1.09
C THR A 366 13.66 16.20 0.35
N GLU A 367 12.36 16.20 0.65
CA GLU A 367 11.86 15.76 1.96
C GLU A 367 11.35 14.32 1.91
N SER A 368 10.69 13.99 0.82
CA SER A 368 10.24 12.66 0.50
C SER A 368 10.33 12.45 -1.00
N GLU A 369 10.73 11.24 -1.34
CA GLU A 369 10.71 10.74 -2.70
C GLU A 369 9.95 9.44 -2.66
N SER A 370 8.87 9.38 -3.43
CA SER A 370 8.01 8.22 -3.56
C SER A 370 7.90 7.96 -5.04
N PHE A 371 8.23 6.74 -5.47
CA PHE A 371 8.31 6.39 -6.89
C PHE A 371 9.27 7.28 -7.68
N ASN A 372 10.18 8.00 -7.02
CA ASN A 372 11.10 8.86 -7.75
C ASN A 372 12.20 8.01 -8.37
N PHE A 373 12.31 8.08 -9.69
CA PHE A 373 13.43 7.51 -10.40
C PHE A 373 14.65 8.46 -10.37
N GLY A 374 14.43 9.77 -10.47
CA GLY A 374 15.49 10.76 -10.34
C GLY A 374 15.12 12.14 -10.88
N PHE A 375 16.12 12.94 -11.22
CA PHE A 375 15.92 14.36 -11.55
C PHE A 375 16.57 14.80 -12.86
N ASN A 376 15.92 15.75 -13.55
CA ASN A 376 16.53 16.57 -14.59
C ASN A 376 16.70 18.03 -14.16
N LEU A 377 17.69 18.71 -14.73
CA LEU A 377 18.02 20.10 -14.46
C LEU A 377 17.79 20.91 -15.72
N TRP A 378 17.20 22.10 -15.57
CA TRP A 378 16.74 22.93 -16.68
C TRP A 378 17.25 24.36 -16.59
N ALA A 379 17.34 25.05 -17.72
CA ALA A 379 17.46 26.50 -17.80
C ALA A 379 16.42 27.06 -18.77
N GLU A 380 15.80 28.17 -18.42
CA GLU A 380 14.94 28.93 -19.32
C GLU A 380 15.81 29.85 -20.18
N VAL A 381 15.74 29.71 -21.50
CA VAL A 381 16.50 30.50 -22.47
C VAL A 381 15.52 31.01 -23.53
N ALA A 382 15.45 32.32 -23.73
CA ALA A 382 14.53 32.95 -24.68
C ALA A 382 13.03 32.59 -24.47
N GLY A 383 12.63 32.25 -23.24
CA GLY A 383 11.25 31.87 -22.89
C GLY A 383 10.95 30.38 -23.06
N GLU A 384 11.94 29.54 -23.37
CA GLU A 384 11.80 28.09 -23.51
C GLU A 384 12.69 27.33 -22.50
N TRP A 385 12.20 26.23 -21.95
CA TRP A 385 12.96 25.37 -21.02
C TRP A 385 13.88 24.41 -21.77
N THR A 386 15.18 24.51 -21.52
CA THR A 386 16.22 23.63 -22.09
C THR A 386 16.81 22.73 -21.01
N GLN A 387 16.78 21.41 -21.23
CA GLN A 387 17.40 20.42 -20.33
C GLN A 387 18.94 20.53 -20.37
N LEU A 388 19.58 20.48 -19.20
CA LEU A 388 21.01 20.72 -19.02
C LEU A 388 21.81 19.42 -18.78
N ASN A 389 21.22 18.41 -18.15
CA ASN A 389 21.86 17.13 -17.88
C ASN A 389 21.54 16.13 -19.00
N LYS A 390 22.54 15.33 -19.40
CA LYS A 390 22.39 14.29 -20.45
C LYS A 390 21.86 12.95 -19.94
N SER A 391 21.82 12.78 -18.62
CA SER A 391 21.40 11.56 -17.96
C SER A 391 20.71 11.95 -16.67
N ILE A 392 19.62 11.26 -16.33
CA ILE A 392 18.87 11.47 -15.09
C ILE A 392 19.82 11.39 -13.90
N ILE A 393 19.59 12.29 -12.94
CA ILE A 393 20.29 12.27 -11.66
C ILE A 393 19.47 11.37 -10.74
N VAL A 394 19.90 10.12 -10.60
CA VAL A 394 19.19 9.07 -9.84
C VAL A 394 18.77 9.56 -8.46
N SER A 395 17.59 9.16 -8.02
CA SER A 395 17.21 9.23 -6.62
C SER A 395 18.23 8.48 -5.73
N ASN A 396 18.55 9.07 -4.59
CA ASN A 396 19.38 8.46 -3.55
C ASN A 396 18.59 7.51 -2.64
N THR A 397 17.26 7.40 -2.79
CA THR A 397 16.42 6.53 -1.97
C THR A 397 15.65 5.51 -2.82
N ASP A 398 15.37 4.35 -2.21
CA ASP A 398 14.66 3.20 -2.79
C ASP A 398 13.26 3.04 -2.16
N GLY A 399 12.88 3.95 -1.26
CA GLY A 399 11.64 3.92 -0.49
C GLY A 399 11.68 4.83 0.75
N LEU A 400 10.50 5.24 1.19
CA LEU A 400 10.10 6.07 2.35
C LEU A 400 11.09 7.01 3.06
N ALA A 401 10.61 8.26 3.15
CA ALA A 401 10.73 9.17 4.29
C ALA A 401 12.12 9.32 4.93
N GLY A 402 12.91 10.14 4.27
CA GLY A 402 14.12 10.75 4.79
C GLY A 402 14.61 11.76 3.76
N GLY A 403 14.88 12.99 4.19
CA GLY A 403 15.28 14.03 3.24
C GLY A 403 16.59 13.66 2.53
N GLN A 404 16.61 13.73 1.21
CA GLN A 404 17.82 13.46 0.43
C GLN A 404 18.48 14.76 0.01
N SER A 405 19.81 14.81 0.02
CA SER A 405 20.55 15.94 -0.51
C SER A 405 21.22 15.56 -1.82
N TYR A 406 21.06 16.42 -2.81
CA TYR A 406 21.67 16.30 -4.12
C TYR A 406 22.51 17.52 -4.44
N ARG A 407 23.57 17.26 -5.18
CA ARG A 407 24.47 18.30 -5.66
C ARG A 407 24.99 17.93 -7.03
N LYS A 408 24.73 18.78 -8.02
CA LYS A 408 25.29 18.66 -9.37
C LYS A 408 26.05 19.93 -9.74
N THR A 409 27.18 19.77 -10.43
CA THR A 409 27.93 20.91 -10.98
C THR A 409 28.05 20.73 -12.47
N LEU A 410 27.49 21.66 -13.24
CA LEU A 410 27.46 21.64 -14.69
C LEU A 410 28.33 22.77 -15.26
N ARG A 411 29.03 22.48 -16.35
CA ARG A 411 29.71 23.49 -17.16
C ARG A 411 28.79 23.84 -18.32
N LEU A 412 28.14 25.00 -18.24
CA LEU A 412 27.27 25.49 -19.31
C LEU A 412 28.10 26.20 -20.39
N ASN A 413 27.54 26.28 -21.59
CA ASN A 413 28.05 27.16 -22.64
C ASN A 413 27.98 28.62 -22.11
N PRO A 414 29.06 29.43 -22.22
CA PRO A 414 29.02 30.84 -21.82
C PRO A 414 27.85 31.64 -22.40
N ASP A 415 27.46 31.37 -23.65
CA ASP A 415 26.34 32.07 -24.30
C ASP A 415 25.00 31.67 -23.66
N LEU A 416 24.78 30.36 -23.45
CA LEU A 416 23.59 29.84 -22.77
C LEU A 416 23.48 30.37 -21.33
N LEU A 417 24.59 30.43 -20.59
CA LEU A 417 24.61 30.98 -19.24
C LEU A 417 24.30 32.48 -19.23
N ALA A 418 24.70 33.22 -20.26
CA ALA A 418 24.43 34.65 -20.37
C ALA A 418 22.96 34.93 -20.75
N GLU A 419 22.31 34.01 -21.46
CA GLU A 419 20.92 34.11 -21.91
C GLU A 419 19.91 33.48 -20.94
N ALA A 420 20.37 32.64 -19.99
CA ALA A 420 19.50 31.97 -19.02
C ALA A 420 18.81 32.96 -18.08
N THR A 421 17.48 32.98 -18.09
CA THR A 421 16.65 33.85 -17.24
C THR A 421 16.24 33.18 -15.93
N ALA A 422 16.09 31.86 -15.95
CA ALA A 422 15.75 31.04 -14.78
C ALA A 422 16.32 29.63 -14.89
N PHE A 423 16.29 28.90 -13.78
CA PHE A 423 16.66 27.50 -13.66
C PHE A 423 15.48 26.68 -13.15
N GLY A 424 15.48 25.38 -13.47
CA GLY A 424 14.43 24.46 -13.06
C GLY A 424 15.00 23.10 -12.69
N LEU A 425 14.19 22.33 -11.99
CA LEU A 425 14.41 20.94 -11.65
C LEU A 425 13.15 20.20 -12.10
N SER A 426 13.25 18.99 -12.63
CA SER A 426 12.10 18.10 -12.68
C SER A 426 12.43 16.79 -11.96
N SER A 427 11.42 16.21 -11.31
CA SER A 427 11.39 14.85 -10.80
C SER A 427 10.86 13.95 -11.90
N TYR A 428 11.48 12.80 -12.09
CA TYR A 428 11.07 11.77 -13.02
C TYR A 428 10.74 10.54 -12.19
N ASP A 429 9.54 10.04 -12.29
CA ASP A 429 9.08 8.91 -11.49
C ASP A 429 9.41 7.59 -12.15
N THR A 430 9.10 6.49 -11.47
CA THR A 430 9.34 5.14 -11.96
C THR A 430 8.34 4.71 -13.02
N SER A 431 7.24 5.45 -13.26
CA SER A 431 6.28 5.23 -14.35
C SER A 431 6.54 6.07 -15.61
N GLY A 432 7.60 6.89 -15.60
CA GLY A 432 7.96 7.77 -16.72
C GLY A 432 7.31 9.15 -16.68
N TYR A 433 6.55 9.45 -15.63
CA TYR A 433 5.96 10.77 -15.39
C TYR A 433 7.01 11.76 -14.90
N GLU A 434 6.94 13.00 -15.41
CA GLU A 434 7.86 14.08 -15.04
C GLU A 434 7.10 15.23 -14.37
N GLU A 435 7.47 15.56 -13.12
CA GLU A 435 6.99 16.73 -12.37
C GLU A 435 8.03 17.85 -12.41
N PHE A 436 7.64 19.07 -12.74
CA PHE A 436 8.56 20.22 -12.85
C PHE A 436 8.49 21.15 -11.63
N PHE A 437 9.66 21.61 -11.16
CA PHE A 437 9.88 22.57 -10.08
C PHE A 437 10.67 23.79 -10.58
N GLY A 438 10.13 24.97 -10.34
CA GLY A 438 10.72 26.26 -10.71
C GLY A 438 9.66 27.28 -11.08
N PRO A 439 10.03 28.45 -11.65
CA PRO A 439 11.40 28.87 -11.95
C PRO A 439 12.22 29.28 -10.71
N PHE A 440 13.54 29.06 -10.76
CA PHE A 440 14.50 29.43 -9.73
C PHE A 440 15.57 30.40 -10.28
N THR A 441 15.84 31.48 -9.55
CA THR A 441 16.83 32.48 -9.96
C THR A 441 18.26 32.10 -9.56
N LEU A 442 19.24 32.40 -10.42
CA LEU A 442 20.66 32.19 -10.12
C LEU A 442 21.12 33.03 -8.92
N GLY A 443 21.72 32.38 -7.94
CA GLY A 443 22.26 32.98 -6.73
C GLY A 443 21.26 33.11 -5.58
N GLU A 444 20.00 32.73 -5.79
CA GLU A 444 18.95 32.71 -4.77
C GLU A 444 18.78 31.30 -4.18
N GLU A 445 18.45 31.25 -2.89
CA GLU A 445 18.17 30.02 -2.15
C GLU A 445 16.67 29.92 -1.86
N TYR A 446 16.07 28.78 -2.19
CA TYR A 446 14.67 28.46 -1.96
C TYR A 446 14.56 27.30 -0.97
N GLY A 447 13.65 27.40 0.01
CA GLY A 447 13.52 26.38 1.06
C GLY A 447 14.64 26.44 2.09
N GLN A 448 14.83 25.37 2.87
CA GLN A 448 15.88 25.25 3.89
C GLN A 448 16.33 23.79 4.05
N THR A 449 17.56 23.56 4.51
CA THR A 449 18.07 22.20 4.76
C THR A 449 17.28 21.48 5.84
N SER A 450 16.97 20.20 5.61
CA SER A 450 16.30 19.34 6.60
C SER A 450 17.32 18.77 7.58
N GLU A 451 17.37 19.28 8.83
CA GLU A 451 18.18 18.67 9.89
C GLU A 451 17.47 17.42 10.46
N MET A 452 17.74 16.25 9.88
CA MET A 452 17.28 14.98 10.46
C MET A 452 18.01 14.70 11.78
N ARG A 453 17.24 14.49 12.85
CA ARG A 453 17.79 14.14 14.17
C ARG A 453 17.92 12.63 14.33
N PRO A 454 19.15 12.09 14.41
CA PRO A 454 19.35 10.65 14.56
C PRO A 454 18.82 10.15 15.91
N ILE A 455 18.52 8.86 15.98
CA ILE A 455 18.10 8.19 17.20
C ILE A 455 19.32 7.61 17.93
N GLU A 456 19.46 7.92 19.21
CA GLU A 456 20.55 7.41 20.07
C GLU A 456 20.26 5.98 20.57
N TRP A 457 20.22 5.01 19.64
CA TRP A 457 19.82 3.62 19.95
C TRP A 457 20.68 2.94 21.02
N THR A 458 21.99 3.23 21.04
CA THR A 458 22.91 2.70 22.05
C THR A 458 22.47 3.10 23.46
N ALA A 459 22.10 4.36 23.67
CA ALA A 459 21.62 4.85 24.97
C ALA A 459 20.25 4.27 25.33
N ILE A 460 19.32 4.24 24.37
CA ILE A 460 17.97 3.67 24.55
C ILE A 460 18.06 2.18 24.93
N ARG A 461 18.93 1.41 24.29
CA ARG A 461 19.13 -0.02 24.59
C ARG A 461 19.72 -0.25 25.97
N ALA A 462 20.68 0.57 26.38
CA ALA A 462 21.25 0.49 27.73
C ALA A 462 20.17 0.77 28.81
N GLU A 463 19.37 1.82 28.62
CA GLU A 463 18.25 2.15 29.50
C GLU A 463 17.18 1.05 29.51
N TYR A 464 16.83 0.52 28.34
CA TYR A 464 15.90 -0.59 28.19
C TYR A 464 16.32 -1.82 29.02
N ASN A 465 17.56 -2.30 28.83
CA ASN A 465 18.07 -3.47 29.53
C ASN A 465 18.07 -3.26 31.04
N GLN A 466 18.46 -2.07 31.50
CA GLN A 466 18.44 -1.71 32.92
C GLN A 466 17.01 -1.76 33.49
N ARG A 467 16.03 -1.17 32.80
CA ARG A 467 14.63 -1.11 33.26
C ARG A 467 13.96 -2.48 33.28
N MET A 468 14.28 -3.34 32.32
CA MET A 468 13.78 -4.71 32.32
C MET A 468 14.27 -5.48 33.55
N GLN A 469 15.57 -5.38 33.88
CA GLN A 469 16.12 -5.98 35.10
C GLN A 469 15.47 -5.43 36.37
N GLN A 470 15.29 -4.11 36.47
CA GLN A 470 14.63 -3.45 37.61
C GLN A 470 13.17 -3.86 37.76
N SER A 471 12.47 -4.10 36.65
CA SER A 471 11.08 -4.57 36.61
C SER A 471 10.95 -6.06 36.96
N GLY A 472 12.06 -6.69 37.36
CA GLY A 472 12.12 -8.10 37.72
C GLY A 472 12.06 -9.01 36.51
N TYR A 473 12.49 -8.57 35.33
CA TYR A 473 12.69 -9.45 34.18
C TYR A 473 14.14 -9.92 34.15
N LEU A 474 14.34 -11.16 33.70
CA LEU A 474 15.64 -11.74 33.44
C LEU A 474 15.68 -12.12 31.97
N GLU A 475 16.82 -11.88 31.33
CA GLU A 475 17.06 -12.34 29.98
C GLU A 475 17.47 -13.81 30.04
N LEU A 476 16.70 -14.68 29.38
CA LEU A 476 16.95 -16.11 29.26
C LEU A 476 16.88 -16.46 27.78
N ASN A 477 17.98 -16.99 27.23
CA ASN A 477 18.11 -17.33 25.81
C ASN A 477 17.70 -16.17 24.88
N GLY A 478 18.22 -14.96 25.15
CA GLY A 478 17.94 -13.76 24.34
C GLY A 478 16.54 -13.16 24.50
N ARG A 479 15.68 -13.72 25.38
CA ARG A 479 14.32 -13.22 25.60
C ARG A 479 14.09 -12.77 27.04
N TRP A 480 13.39 -11.65 27.20
CA TRP A 480 13.01 -11.15 28.50
C TRP A 480 11.85 -11.93 29.10
N LYS A 481 12.06 -12.47 30.31
CA LYS A 481 11.03 -13.23 31.03
C LYS A 481 10.86 -12.71 32.44
N ARG A 482 9.61 -12.59 32.87
CA ARG A 482 9.26 -12.10 34.21
C ARG A 482 9.74 -13.08 35.30
N SER A 483 10.51 -12.58 36.25
CA SER A 483 10.96 -13.28 37.46
C SER A 483 9.98 -13.03 38.62
N THR A 484 8.92 -13.85 38.72
CA THR A 484 7.94 -13.74 39.81
C THR A 484 8.44 -14.42 41.09
N ARG A 485 7.92 -14.08 42.29
CA ARG A 485 8.22 -14.85 43.52
C ARG A 485 7.86 -16.33 43.39
N ALA A 486 6.83 -16.66 42.62
CA ALA A 486 6.53 -18.04 42.26
C ALA A 486 7.67 -18.62 41.41
N ARG A 487 8.03 -18.03 40.26
CA ARG A 487 9.12 -18.51 39.40
C ARG A 487 10.47 -18.55 40.14
N LYS A 488 10.74 -17.62 41.05
CA LYS A 488 11.92 -17.60 41.93
C LYS A 488 11.85 -18.68 43.01
N ALA A 489 10.71 -18.88 43.67
CA ALA A 489 10.54 -19.97 44.64
C ALA A 489 10.51 -21.36 43.97
N ILE A 490 10.12 -21.44 42.70
CA ILE A 490 10.15 -22.64 41.84
C ILE A 490 11.55 -22.89 41.23
N ARG A 491 12.35 -21.83 41.08
CA ARG A 491 13.77 -21.94 40.73
C ARG A 491 14.62 -22.28 41.95
N ASP A 492 14.29 -21.70 43.10
CA ASP A 492 15.05 -21.82 44.36
C ASP A 492 14.59 -23.03 45.20
N LYS A 493 13.39 -23.56 44.96
CA LYS A 493 12.97 -24.92 45.35
C LYS A 493 12.74 -25.69 44.06
N ASN A 494 13.30 -26.87 43.88
CA ASN A 494 12.99 -27.80 42.77
C ASN A 494 11.52 -28.30 42.78
N GLU A 495 10.53 -27.45 43.09
CA GLU A 495 9.09 -27.71 43.12
C GLU A 495 8.44 -27.27 41.78
N TYR A 496 9.06 -27.66 40.67
CA TYR A 496 8.31 -27.84 39.42
C TYR A 496 7.35 -29.02 39.65
N GLN A 497 6.03 -28.76 39.69
CA GLN A 497 5.07 -29.83 39.96
C GLN A 497 4.94 -30.67 38.70
N LEU A 498 5.66 -31.80 38.71
CA LEU A 498 5.72 -32.82 37.66
C LEU A 498 4.36 -33.03 36.98
N GLY A 499 4.32 -32.81 35.66
CA GLY A 499 3.23 -33.28 34.79
C GLY A 499 2.15 -32.28 34.36
N LYS A 500 2.32 -30.95 34.57
CA LYS A 500 1.40 -29.91 34.03
C LYS A 500 2.11 -28.73 33.32
N GLU A 501 3.35 -28.92 32.89
CA GLU A 501 4.17 -27.85 32.30
C GLU A 501 3.97 -27.72 30.79
N VAL A 502 4.16 -26.50 30.29
CA VAL A 502 4.27 -26.22 28.85
C VAL A 502 5.71 -25.78 28.62
N ILE A 503 6.42 -26.43 27.72
CA ILE A 503 7.81 -26.13 27.42
C ILE A 503 7.86 -25.53 26.03
N ASN A 504 8.46 -24.35 25.91
CA ASN A 504 8.68 -23.74 24.61
C ASN A 504 9.96 -24.32 23.99
N LEU A 505 9.85 -24.64 22.70
CA LEU A 505 10.91 -25.09 21.84
C LEU A 505 11.10 -24.00 20.79
N LEU A 506 12.17 -23.24 20.91
CA LEU A 506 12.48 -22.11 20.03
C LEU A 506 13.36 -22.61 18.89
N SER A 507 12.92 -22.36 17.66
CA SER A 507 13.60 -22.81 16.44
C SER A 507 13.72 -21.65 15.47
N ALA A 508 14.96 -21.35 15.05
CA ALA A 508 15.25 -20.33 14.04
C ALA A 508 15.29 -20.90 12.61
N GLU A 509 15.48 -22.21 12.47
CA GLU A 509 15.63 -22.86 11.17
C GLU A 509 14.56 -23.94 10.97
N PRO A 510 14.00 -24.09 9.76
CA PRO A 510 13.07 -25.16 9.40
C PRO A 510 13.79 -26.52 9.37
N GLY A 511 13.02 -27.61 9.57
CA GLY A 511 13.51 -28.99 9.48
C GLY A 511 13.11 -29.86 10.68
N LEU A 512 13.60 -31.10 10.69
CA LEU A 512 13.33 -32.05 11.77
C LEU A 512 14.12 -31.71 13.03
N HIS A 513 13.40 -31.53 14.11
CA HIS A 513 13.95 -31.28 15.43
C HIS A 513 13.79 -32.50 16.31
N ARG A 514 14.80 -32.75 17.15
CA ARG A 514 14.73 -33.78 18.20
C ARG A 514 14.95 -33.13 19.55
N VAL A 515 14.11 -33.51 20.49
CA VAL A 515 14.28 -33.19 21.90
C VAL A 515 14.23 -34.46 22.74
N SER A 516 15.30 -34.73 23.48
CA SER A 516 15.44 -35.90 24.35
C SER A 516 14.86 -35.65 25.74
N PHE A 517 14.52 -36.74 26.44
CA PHE A 517 14.20 -36.70 27.86
C PHE A 517 15.29 -35.99 28.68
N SER A 518 16.56 -36.28 28.40
CA SER A 518 17.70 -35.67 29.10
C SER A 518 17.81 -34.17 28.88
N GLU A 519 17.50 -33.67 27.68
CA GLU A 519 17.53 -32.23 27.38
C GLU A 519 16.39 -31.50 28.10
N LEU A 520 15.19 -32.09 28.13
CA LEU A 520 14.06 -31.57 28.91
C LEU A 520 14.38 -31.58 30.41
N SER A 521 14.97 -32.67 30.90
CA SER A 521 15.39 -32.81 32.30
C SER A 521 16.48 -31.82 32.68
N ALA A 522 17.45 -31.58 31.81
CA ALA A 522 18.50 -30.58 32.00
C ALA A 522 17.93 -29.14 31.99
N ALA A 523 16.88 -28.88 31.21
CA ALA A 523 16.13 -27.64 31.27
C ALA A 523 15.29 -27.50 32.56
N GLY A 524 15.12 -28.58 33.33
CA GLY A 524 14.43 -28.63 34.62
C GLY A 524 13.04 -29.25 34.60
N ALA A 525 12.63 -29.90 33.49
CA ALA A 525 11.36 -30.61 33.37
C ALA A 525 11.50 -32.07 33.84
N ASP A 526 10.74 -32.50 34.85
CA ASP A 526 10.72 -33.90 35.28
C ASP A 526 9.44 -34.59 34.77
N TRP A 527 9.59 -35.25 33.63
CA TRP A 527 8.51 -35.84 32.83
C TRP A 527 8.56 -37.37 32.81
N HIS A 528 9.31 -37.97 33.75
CA HIS A 528 9.45 -39.42 33.87
C HIS A 528 8.07 -40.07 34.04
N GLY A 529 7.79 -41.14 33.30
CA GLY A 529 6.54 -41.90 33.43
C GLY A 529 5.30 -41.23 32.83
N ILE A 530 5.43 -40.11 32.11
CA ILE A 530 4.27 -39.49 31.43
C ILE A 530 3.83 -40.39 30.27
N PRO A 531 2.54 -40.73 30.11
CA PRO A 531 2.09 -41.51 28.96
C PRO A 531 2.40 -40.80 27.63
N VAL A 532 2.99 -41.52 26.68
CA VAL A 532 3.36 -40.96 25.37
C VAL A 532 2.14 -40.42 24.59
N SER A 533 0.98 -41.03 24.82
CA SER A 533 -0.33 -40.65 24.27
C SER A 533 -0.88 -39.33 24.83
N GLU A 534 -0.22 -38.76 25.83
CA GLU A 534 -0.59 -37.48 26.42
C GLU A 534 0.41 -36.38 26.09
N LEU A 535 1.59 -36.69 25.55
CA LEU A 535 2.52 -35.67 25.07
C LEU A 535 1.92 -35.04 23.82
N ALA A 536 2.01 -33.73 23.64
CA ALA A 536 1.53 -33.05 22.44
C ALA A 536 2.51 -31.95 22.08
N ILE A 537 2.74 -31.74 20.79
CA ILE A 537 3.45 -30.55 20.29
C ILE A 537 2.44 -29.68 19.57
N THR A 538 2.52 -28.37 19.81
CA THR A 538 1.66 -27.38 19.17
C THR A 538 2.46 -26.23 18.58
N TYR A 539 1.97 -25.69 17.47
CA TYR A 539 2.43 -24.43 16.87
C TYR A 539 1.25 -23.48 16.81
N GLN A 540 1.40 -22.28 17.37
CA GLN A 540 0.30 -21.31 17.54
C GLN A 540 -0.99 -21.94 18.15
N GLY A 541 -0.81 -22.91 19.05
CA GLY A 541 -1.92 -23.61 19.72
C GLY A 541 -2.57 -24.76 18.93
N ARG A 542 -2.26 -24.91 17.63
CA ARG A 542 -2.67 -26.03 16.79
C ARG A 542 -1.76 -27.24 17.02
N ALA A 543 -2.36 -28.42 17.20
CA ALA A 543 -1.62 -29.67 17.32
C ALA A 543 -0.86 -30.00 16.04
N ILE A 544 0.39 -30.45 16.18
CA ILE A 544 1.19 -30.98 15.08
C ILE A 544 1.58 -32.44 15.35
N PRO A 545 1.79 -33.25 14.29
CA PRO A 545 2.31 -34.60 14.42
C PRO A 545 3.69 -34.63 15.11
N ARG A 546 3.92 -35.67 15.90
CA ARG A 546 5.23 -35.95 16.53
C ARG A 546 5.53 -37.45 16.53
N ALA A 547 6.78 -37.82 16.37
CA ALA A 547 7.23 -39.19 16.60
C ALA A 547 7.86 -39.28 17.99
N VAL A 548 7.25 -40.05 18.89
CA VAL A 548 7.82 -40.34 20.22
C VAL A 548 8.60 -41.65 20.12
N GLN A 549 9.90 -41.58 20.40
CA GLN A 549 10.79 -42.73 20.46
C GLN A 549 10.85 -43.20 21.90
N SER A 550 10.09 -44.25 22.20
CA SER A 550 10.08 -44.90 23.50
C SER A 550 9.90 -46.41 23.32
N ASP A 551 10.58 -47.18 24.18
CA ASP A 551 10.47 -48.63 24.24
C ASP A 551 9.23 -49.10 25.04
N ASN A 552 8.50 -48.17 25.66
CA ASN A 552 7.33 -48.47 26.47
C ASN A 552 6.20 -47.43 26.21
N SER A 553 5.12 -47.47 26.98
CA SER A 553 3.97 -46.55 26.83
C SER A 553 4.14 -45.22 27.58
N THR A 554 5.30 -44.98 28.18
CA THR A 554 5.64 -43.81 29.00
C THR A 554 6.90 -43.12 28.46
N PHE A 555 7.13 -41.87 28.85
CA PHE A 555 8.29 -41.10 28.41
C PHE A 555 9.33 -41.08 29.53
N ASP A 556 10.45 -41.77 29.33
CA ASP A 556 11.45 -42.07 30.34
C ASP A 556 12.88 -41.76 29.86
N GLN A 557 13.86 -42.05 30.71
CA GLN A 557 15.28 -41.81 30.39
C GLN A 557 15.71 -42.62 29.16
N GLY A 558 16.20 -41.93 28.14
CA GLY A 558 16.60 -42.51 26.85
C GLY A 558 15.63 -42.19 25.72
N ASP A 559 14.42 -41.74 26.05
CA ASP A 559 13.39 -41.44 25.06
C ASP A 559 13.60 -40.07 24.41
N SER A 560 13.04 -39.90 23.22
CA SER A 560 13.09 -38.63 22.49
C SER A 560 11.80 -38.34 21.72
N ILE A 561 11.63 -37.09 21.32
CA ILE A 561 10.48 -36.63 20.54
C ILE A 561 11.02 -35.93 19.31
N VAL A 562 10.55 -36.36 18.14
CA VAL A 562 10.88 -35.77 16.85
C VAL A 562 9.66 -35.09 16.27
N TYR A 563 9.85 -33.89 15.71
CA TYR A 563 8.80 -33.11 15.06
C TYR A 563 9.38 -32.24 13.95
N TYR A 564 8.52 -31.83 13.02
CA TYR A 564 8.91 -30.94 11.93
C TYR A 564 8.62 -29.48 12.28
N VAL A 565 9.57 -28.61 11.95
CA VAL A 565 9.44 -27.16 12.00
C VAL A 565 9.38 -26.64 10.57
N GLY A 566 8.27 -26.00 10.19
CA GLY A 566 8.09 -25.37 8.87
C GLY A 566 8.79 -24.03 8.73
N ASP A 567 8.58 -23.33 7.61
CA ASP A 567 9.05 -21.96 7.42
C ASP A 567 8.14 -20.93 8.11
N LEU A 568 8.71 -19.77 8.44
CA LEU A 568 7.92 -18.61 8.88
C LEU A 568 7.09 -18.09 7.71
N SER A 569 5.86 -17.68 7.98
CA SER A 569 5.07 -16.95 7.00
C SER A 569 5.73 -15.60 6.69
N ALA A 570 5.60 -15.09 5.46
CA ALA A 570 6.15 -13.77 5.08
C ALA A 570 5.69 -12.68 6.06
N LYS A 571 4.43 -12.74 6.51
CA LYS A 571 3.87 -11.83 7.51
C LYS A 571 4.58 -11.90 8.87
N ASP A 572 4.82 -13.11 9.39
CA ASP A 572 5.48 -13.30 10.68
C ASP A 572 6.99 -12.97 10.61
N ALA A 573 7.61 -13.24 9.46
CA ALA A 573 9.03 -13.00 9.20
C ALA A 573 9.42 -11.52 9.30
N LEU A 574 8.47 -10.60 9.07
CA LEU A 574 8.64 -9.16 9.33
C LEU A 574 9.04 -8.87 10.77
N TYR A 575 8.54 -9.65 11.73
CA TYR A 575 8.63 -9.34 13.17
C TYR A 575 9.60 -10.24 13.92
N THR A 576 9.89 -11.43 13.42
CA THR A 576 10.71 -12.41 14.13
C THR A 576 11.40 -13.39 13.19
N GLN A 577 12.55 -13.90 13.61
CA GLN A 577 13.28 -14.99 12.96
C GLN A 577 13.12 -16.33 13.70
N GLU A 578 12.35 -16.37 14.78
CA GLU A 578 12.22 -17.55 15.63
C GLU A 578 10.77 -18.01 15.73
N MET A 579 10.54 -19.28 15.37
CA MET A 579 9.28 -19.95 15.65
C MET A 579 9.26 -20.52 17.07
N VAL A 580 8.08 -20.49 17.68
CA VAL A 580 7.88 -21.05 19.02
C VAL A 580 6.90 -22.21 18.96
N TYR A 581 7.43 -23.42 19.15
CA TYR A 581 6.65 -24.64 19.34
C TYR A 581 6.47 -24.90 20.84
N ARG A 582 5.41 -25.59 21.21
CA ARG A 582 5.08 -25.90 22.60
C ARG A 582 4.86 -27.37 22.79
N ILE A 583 5.64 -27.98 23.67
CA ILE A 583 5.35 -29.32 24.16
C ILE A 583 4.56 -29.25 25.47
N GLN A 584 3.49 -30.03 25.55
CA GLN A 584 2.55 -30.02 26.67
C GLN A 584 1.90 -31.39 26.88
N ARG A 585 1.28 -31.59 28.05
CA ARG A 585 0.47 -32.79 28.35
C ARG A 585 -1.00 -32.55 27.98
N ASP A 586 -1.46 -33.05 26.84
CA ASP A 586 -2.82 -32.92 26.33
C ASP A 586 -3.15 -34.06 25.33
N SER A 587 -3.86 -35.10 25.80
CA SER A 587 -4.24 -36.24 24.95
C SER A 587 -5.15 -35.87 23.78
N SER A 588 -5.85 -34.74 23.83
CA SER A 588 -6.71 -34.28 22.72
C SER A 588 -5.92 -33.63 21.58
N LYS A 589 -4.67 -33.24 21.86
CA LYS A 589 -3.74 -32.63 20.91
C LYS A 589 -2.55 -33.52 20.59
N ALA A 590 -2.49 -34.71 21.18
CA ALA A 590 -1.47 -35.70 20.95
C ALA A 590 -1.70 -36.38 19.58
N ILE A 591 -1.12 -35.83 18.52
CA ILE A 591 -1.12 -36.43 17.18
C ILE A 591 0.20 -37.19 16.96
N ASP A 592 0.13 -38.51 16.89
CA ASP A 592 1.30 -39.33 16.56
C ASP A 592 1.60 -39.25 15.07
N ALA A 593 2.88 -39.24 14.72
CA ALA A 593 3.33 -39.38 13.33
C ALA A 593 2.93 -40.77 12.80
N ASP A 594 2.49 -40.83 11.54
CA ASP A 594 2.17 -42.11 10.89
C ASP A 594 3.42 -42.99 10.83
N ARG A 595 3.28 -44.29 11.06
CA ARG A 595 4.36 -45.26 10.84
C ARG A 595 4.06 -46.07 9.60
N VAL A 596 4.94 -45.98 8.61
CA VAL A 596 4.75 -46.64 7.31
C VAL A 596 5.89 -47.62 7.06
N MET A 597 5.54 -48.85 6.73
CA MET A 597 6.52 -49.86 6.33
C MET A 597 7.01 -49.59 4.91
N SER A 598 8.28 -49.26 4.78
CA SER A 598 9.04 -49.26 3.54
C SER A 598 9.32 -50.70 3.08
N SER A 599 9.27 -50.97 1.78
CA SER A 599 9.56 -52.29 1.19
C SER A 599 10.19 -52.11 -0.20
N PRO A 600 11.48 -51.73 -0.27
CA PRO A 600 12.16 -51.39 -1.51
C PRO A 600 12.13 -52.55 -2.51
N GLN A 601 11.55 -52.33 -3.69
CA GLN A 601 11.51 -53.36 -4.73
C GLN A 601 12.81 -53.34 -5.55
N ALA A 602 13.21 -54.50 -6.08
CA ALA A 602 14.45 -54.63 -6.86
C ALA A 602 14.37 -53.93 -8.23
N ASP A 603 13.22 -54.05 -8.92
CA ASP A 603 13.00 -53.53 -10.28
C ASP A 603 12.46 -52.08 -10.31
N ALA A 604 12.52 -51.38 -9.16
CA ALA A 604 12.00 -50.04 -8.99
C ALA A 604 12.90 -48.94 -9.58
N THR A 605 12.33 -47.81 -9.98
CA THR A 605 13.10 -46.62 -10.33
C THR A 605 13.80 -46.04 -9.10
N ARG A 606 15.12 -45.82 -9.20
CA ARG A 606 15.98 -45.46 -8.06
C ARG A 606 16.62 -44.08 -8.24
N SER A 607 16.67 -43.28 -7.17
CA SER A 607 17.48 -42.06 -7.10
C SER A 607 18.60 -42.22 -6.08
N ALA A 608 19.83 -41.84 -6.47
CA ALA A 608 21.03 -41.81 -5.63
C ALA A 608 21.68 -40.42 -5.61
N SER A 609 20.90 -39.37 -5.89
CA SER A 609 21.35 -37.98 -5.84
C SER A 609 20.38 -37.09 -5.09
N VAL A 610 20.88 -36.08 -4.37
CA VAL A 610 20.10 -35.08 -3.65
C VAL A 610 20.32 -33.69 -4.25
N LEU A 611 19.23 -32.95 -4.51
CA LEU A 611 19.29 -31.55 -4.91
C LEU A 611 19.47 -30.68 -3.65
N THR A 612 20.63 -30.02 -3.50
CA THR A 612 20.93 -29.17 -2.35
C THR A 612 20.86 -27.68 -2.74
N PRO A 613 19.95 -26.88 -2.18
CA PRO A 613 19.87 -25.45 -2.44
C PRO A 613 20.99 -24.69 -1.72
N TYR A 614 21.63 -23.76 -2.43
CA TYR A 614 22.51 -22.75 -1.87
C TYR A 614 21.88 -21.37 -2.12
N LYS A 615 21.41 -20.68 -1.08
CA LYS A 615 20.68 -19.40 -1.20
C LYS A 615 21.48 -18.24 -0.61
N VAL A 616 21.41 -17.06 -1.24
CA VAL A 616 21.88 -15.78 -0.71
C VAL A 616 20.75 -14.76 -0.75
N SER A 617 20.52 -14.08 0.38
CA SER A 617 19.55 -13.00 0.56
C SER A 617 19.93 -12.23 1.84
N ASP A 618 20.55 -11.06 1.68
CA ASP A 618 21.09 -10.29 2.81
C ASP A 618 20.06 -9.28 3.39
N ASN A 619 18.92 -9.07 2.71
CA ASN A 619 17.83 -8.17 3.14
C ASN A 619 18.32 -6.77 3.53
N ASN A 620 19.12 -6.12 2.68
CA ASN A 620 19.81 -4.88 3.03
C ASN A 620 18.95 -3.61 2.86
N ILE A 621 17.89 -3.66 2.06
CA ILE A 621 17.12 -2.48 1.64
C ILE A 621 15.65 -2.68 1.99
N TYR A 622 15.03 -1.68 2.61
CA TYR A 622 13.59 -1.67 2.91
C TYR A 622 12.84 -0.84 1.87
N VAL A 623 11.88 -1.46 1.19
CA VAL A 623 11.06 -0.90 0.11
C VAL A 623 9.59 -1.07 0.48
N ALA A 624 8.97 -0.05 1.09
CA ALA A 624 7.58 -0.14 1.56
C ALA A 624 6.52 -0.21 0.44
N THR A 625 6.93 0.08 -0.78
CA THR A 625 6.13 -0.02 -1.99
C THR A 625 6.23 -1.41 -2.64
N SER A 626 7.03 -2.30 -2.05
CA SER A 626 7.27 -3.64 -2.59
C SER A 626 5.98 -4.44 -2.68
N SER A 627 5.67 -4.95 -3.87
CA SER A 627 4.45 -5.74 -4.13
C SER A 627 4.65 -7.25 -3.97
N ASN A 628 5.84 -7.73 -3.59
CA ASN A 628 6.16 -9.18 -3.45
C ASN A 628 5.72 -9.78 -2.10
N GLY A 629 5.11 -8.98 -1.21
CA GLY A 629 4.78 -9.42 0.14
C GLY A 629 5.95 -9.43 1.14
N ASP A 630 7.14 -8.97 0.73
CA ASP A 630 8.31 -8.72 1.59
C ASP A 630 8.92 -7.33 1.30
N PRO A 631 8.92 -6.39 2.25
CA PRO A 631 9.52 -5.09 2.04
C PRO A 631 11.05 -5.16 2.02
N TRP A 632 11.68 -6.28 2.36
CA TRP A 632 13.14 -6.42 2.33
C TRP A 632 13.63 -7.00 1.01
N VAL A 633 14.59 -6.30 0.40
CA VAL A 633 15.29 -6.75 -0.80
C VAL A 633 16.80 -6.76 -0.56
N ASP A 634 17.52 -7.64 -1.26
CA ASP A 634 18.96 -7.80 -1.12
C ASP A 634 19.71 -6.59 -1.71
N ARG A 635 19.38 -6.24 -2.95
CA ARG A 635 20.10 -5.22 -3.75
C ARG A 635 19.18 -4.51 -4.74
N LYS A 636 19.53 -3.26 -5.02
CA LYS A 636 19.09 -2.50 -6.20
C LYS A 636 20.16 -2.57 -7.29
N LEU A 637 19.74 -2.80 -8.53
CA LEU A 637 20.59 -2.78 -9.71
C LEU A 637 20.01 -1.82 -10.74
N LEU A 638 20.86 -0.97 -11.34
CA LEU A 638 20.42 0.11 -12.21
C LEU A 638 21.40 0.33 -13.36
N ALA A 639 20.90 0.17 -14.59
CA ALA A 639 21.62 0.45 -15.83
C ALA A 639 21.16 1.77 -16.47
N TYR A 640 22.10 2.55 -17.01
CA TYR A 640 21.86 3.81 -17.72
C TYR A 640 22.54 3.81 -19.09
N GLY A 641 21.88 3.23 -20.09
CA GLY A 641 22.44 3.05 -21.44
C GLY A 641 23.80 2.33 -21.47
N ARG A 642 24.15 1.66 -20.37
CA ARG A 642 25.39 0.93 -20.12
C ARG A 642 25.10 -0.22 -19.17
N GLU A 643 25.81 -1.32 -19.37
CA GLU A 643 25.70 -2.51 -18.56
C GLU A 643 25.93 -2.21 -17.06
N ALA A 644 25.03 -2.74 -16.22
CA ALA A 644 25.19 -2.82 -14.78
C ALA A 644 25.13 -4.29 -14.37
N ALA A 645 25.95 -4.70 -13.40
CA ALA A 645 25.98 -6.08 -12.94
C ALA A 645 26.25 -6.19 -11.44
N THR A 646 25.76 -7.26 -10.84
CA THR A 646 26.08 -7.66 -9.47
C THR A 646 26.38 -9.15 -9.41
N THR A 647 27.24 -9.57 -8.48
CA THR A 647 27.72 -10.95 -8.40
C THR A 647 27.47 -11.56 -7.03
N TYR A 648 26.88 -12.75 -7.04
CA TYR A 648 26.70 -13.66 -5.91
C TYR A 648 27.72 -14.79 -6.00
N THR A 649 28.22 -15.25 -4.86
CA THR A 649 29.24 -16.29 -4.80
C THR A 649 28.74 -17.50 -4.02
N PHE A 650 28.90 -18.69 -4.57
CA PHE A 650 28.49 -19.96 -3.98
C PHE A 650 29.70 -20.89 -3.87
N ASN A 651 30.08 -21.27 -2.66
CA ASN A 651 31.20 -22.20 -2.46
C ASN A 651 30.68 -23.64 -2.35
N ILE A 652 30.76 -24.39 -3.45
CA ILE A 652 30.27 -25.77 -3.56
C ILE A 652 31.42 -26.74 -3.28
N THR A 653 31.48 -27.23 -2.05
CA THR A 653 32.55 -28.16 -1.62
C THR A 653 32.20 -29.63 -1.82
N LYS A 654 30.91 -29.95 -1.95
CA LYS A 654 30.43 -31.33 -2.18
C LYS A 654 30.65 -31.76 -3.64
N ALA A 655 30.84 -33.07 -3.85
CA ALA A 655 30.98 -33.63 -5.19
C ALA A 655 29.70 -33.39 -6.02
N ILE A 656 29.84 -32.95 -7.26
CA ILE A 656 28.71 -32.63 -8.15
C ILE A 656 28.40 -33.86 -9.00
N VAL A 657 27.11 -34.23 -9.09
CA VAL A 657 26.63 -35.27 -9.99
C VAL A 657 26.39 -34.66 -11.38
N ASP A 658 26.60 -35.44 -12.44
CA ASP A 658 26.33 -35.02 -13.82
C ASP A 658 24.81 -34.96 -14.11
N LYS A 659 24.14 -34.02 -13.42
CA LYS A 659 22.74 -33.64 -13.57
C LYS A 659 22.66 -32.11 -13.54
N PRO A 660 21.79 -31.47 -14.33
CA PRO A 660 21.65 -30.02 -14.31
C PRO A 660 21.26 -29.51 -12.92
N ALA A 661 21.91 -28.46 -12.45
CA ALA A 661 21.48 -27.69 -11.29
C ALA A 661 20.29 -26.79 -11.63
N LEU A 662 19.48 -26.43 -10.64
CA LEU A 662 18.41 -25.45 -10.77
C LEU A 662 18.89 -24.12 -10.20
N LEU A 663 18.92 -23.09 -11.03
CA LEU A 663 19.14 -21.71 -10.62
C LEU A 663 17.79 -21.01 -10.52
N THR A 664 17.55 -20.32 -9.41
CA THR A 664 16.37 -19.51 -9.16
C THR A 664 16.80 -18.10 -8.76
N VAL A 665 16.29 -17.09 -9.45
CA VAL A 665 16.47 -15.67 -9.11
C VAL A 665 15.10 -15.06 -8.92
N ARG A 666 14.88 -14.40 -7.77
CA ARG A 666 13.67 -13.63 -7.48
C ARG A 666 13.99 -12.15 -7.50
N LEU A 667 13.23 -11.41 -8.30
CA LEU A 667 13.44 -9.99 -8.50
C LEU A 667 12.14 -9.29 -8.88
N VAL A 668 12.15 -7.96 -8.85
CA VAL A 668 11.03 -7.10 -9.23
C VAL A 668 11.53 -6.01 -10.16
N GLY A 669 10.75 -5.72 -11.21
CA GLY A 669 10.92 -4.52 -12.03
C GLY A 669 10.77 -3.26 -11.18
N GLY A 670 11.67 -2.30 -11.38
CA GLY A 670 11.68 -1.04 -10.62
C GLY A 670 11.23 0.17 -11.42
N ILE A 671 10.85 0.00 -12.69
CA ILE A 671 10.26 1.04 -13.55
C ILE A 671 9.13 0.45 -14.41
N ASP A 672 8.30 1.32 -14.96
CA ASP A 672 7.17 1.06 -15.87
C ASP A 672 7.07 2.23 -16.85
N PHE A 673 8.09 2.42 -17.68
CA PHE A 673 8.18 3.57 -18.58
C PHE A 673 7.36 3.33 -19.85
N PRO A 674 6.76 4.38 -20.43
CA PRO A 674 6.07 4.23 -21.72
C PRO A 674 7.07 3.76 -22.79
N SER A 675 6.94 2.54 -23.30
CA SER A 675 7.85 1.91 -24.26
C SER A 675 7.30 1.99 -25.70
N VAL A 676 7.93 2.78 -26.58
CA VAL A 676 7.59 2.84 -28.03
C VAL A 676 8.77 2.37 -28.89
N PRO A 677 8.63 1.33 -29.73
CA PRO A 677 7.50 0.39 -29.80
C PRO A 677 7.54 -0.69 -28.70
N LEU A 678 6.36 -1.27 -28.40
CA LEU A 678 6.04 -2.37 -27.46
C LEU A 678 6.91 -3.64 -27.52
N GLU A 679 7.86 -3.73 -28.44
CA GLU A 679 8.84 -4.82 -28.55
C GLU A 679 10.03 -4.63 -27.58
N ASN A 680 10.10 -3.49 -26.90
CA ASN A 680 11.17 -3.08 -25.99
C ASN A 680 10.67 -2.99 -24.54
N PRO A 681 10.50 -4.14 -23.85
CA PRO A 681 10.14 -4.16 -22.45
C PRO A 681 11.16 -3.40 -21.61
N ASP A 682 10.69 -2.77 -20.53
CA ASP A 682 11.50 -1.91 -19.66
C ASP A 682 12.74 -2.58 -19.07
N HIS A 683 12.63 -3.89 -18.86
CA HIS A 683 13.66 -4.69 -18.22
C HIS A 683 14.25 -5.73 -19.16
N HIS A 684 15.57 -5.85 -19.11
CA HIS A 684 16.30 -6.97 -19.70
C HIS A 684 17.35 -7.48 -18.72
N VAL A 685 17.19 -8.73 -18.30
CA VAL A 685 18.09 -9.38 -17.35
C VAL A 685 18.80 -10.53 -18.01
N LEU A 686 20.13 -10.56 -17.87
CA LEU A 686 20.94 -11.74 -18.13
C LEU A 686 21.43 -12.30 -16.80
N VAL A 687 21.27 -13.61 -16.62
CA VAL A 687 21.83 -14.32 -15.48
C VAL A 687 22.94 -15.23 -15.97
N LYS A 688 24.15 -15.05 -15.45
CA LYS A 688 25.34 -15.81 -15.85
C LYS A 688 25.88 -16.64 -14.69
N VAL A 689 26.22 -17.91 -14.95
CA VAL A 689 26.93 -18.78 -13.99
C VAL A 689 28.34 -19.01 -14.48
N ASN A 690 29.34 -18.66 -13.67
CA ASN A 690 30.77 -18.75 -14.01
C ASN A 690 31.11 -18.13 -15.39
N GLY A 691 30.47 -17.00 -15.72
CA GLY A 691 30.64 -16.27 -16.98
C GLY A 691 29.86 -16.81 -18.18
N ARG A 692 29.09 -17.89 -18.02
CA ARG A 692 28.19 -18.43 -19.07
C ARG A 692 26.75 -18.02 -18.80
N THR A 693 26.04 -17.52 -19.81
CA THR A 693 24.63 -17.14 -19.70
C THR A 693 23.76 -18.38 -19.44
N ALA A 694 23.08 -18.41 -18.30
CA ALA A 694 22.13 -19.45 -17.92
C ALA A 694 20.68 -19.07 -18.26
N ALA A 695 20.33 -17.78 -18.14
CA ALA A 695 19.02 -17.26 -18.52
C ALA A 695 19.12 -15.84 -19.08
N ALA A 696 18.13 -15.48 -19.88
CA ALA A 696 17.87 -14.13 -20.36
C ALA A 696 16.36 -13.89 -20.34
N THR A 697 15.92 -12.85 -19.63
CA THR A 697 14.50 -12.54 -19.47
C THR A 697 14.26 -11.08 -19.78
N ARG A 698 13.17 -10.81 -20.48
CA ARG A 698 12.68 -9.47 -20.80
C ARG A 698 11.23 -9.37 -20.34
N PHE A 699 10.90 -8.30 -19.63
CA PHE A 699 9.57 -8.09 -19.06
C PHE A 699 9.33 -6.61 -18.77
N ASP A 700 8.05 -6.26 -18.61
CA ASP A 700 7.58 -4.87 -18.57
C ASP A 700 6.98 -4.53 -17.22
N GLY A 701 7.13 -3.28 -16.80
CA GLY A 701 6.56 -2.73 -15.57
C GLY A 701 7.06 -3.34 -14.26
N PHE A 702 6.35 -3.01 -13.17
CA PHE A 702 6.64 -3.44 -11.78
C PHE A 702 6.31 -4.92 -11.49
N GLN A 703 6.64 -5.82 -12.41
CA GLN A 703 6.32 -7.23 -12.28
C GLN A 703 7.36 -8.01 -11.46
N HIS A 704 6.84 -8.91 -10.63
CA HIS A 704 7.64 -9.98 -10.01
C HIS A 704 8.10 -10.95 -11.07
N GLN A 705 9.40 -11.23 -11.11
CA GLN A 705 9.92 -12.31 -11.93
C GLN A 705 10.59 -13.38 -11.06
N LEU A 706 10.19 -14.62 -11.36
CA LEU A 706 10.88 -15.81 -10.94
C LEU A 706 11.65 -16.34 -12.17
N ILE A 707 12.95 -16.08 -12.22
CA ILE A 707 13.80 -16.58 -13.29
C ILE A 707 14.35 -17.93 -12.86
N GLU A 708 13.94 -18.99 -13.56
CA GLU A 708 14.44 -20.34 -13.36
C GLU A 708 15.28 -20.80 -14.56
N ALA A 709 16.43 -21.42 -14.29
CA ALA A 709 17.31 -21.94 -15.33
C ALA A 709 17.96 -23.26 -14.92
N LEU A 710 18.04 -24.20 -15.86
CA LEU A 710 18.84 -25.41 -15.69
C LEU A 710 20.30 -25.12 -16.08
N VAL A 711 21.20 -25.28 -15.13
CA VAL A 711 22.64 -25.06 -15.30
C VAL A 711 23.34 -26.41 -15.47
N PRO A 712 23.98 -26.70 -16.62
CA PRO A 712 24.71 -27.95 -16.80
C PRO A 712 25.76 -28.17 -15.71
N ALA A 713 25.91 -29.40 -15.21
CA ALA A 713 26.92 -29.73 -14.20
C ALA A 713 28.36 -29.38 -14.68
N SER A 714 28.61 -29.45 -15.98
CA SER A 714 29.88 -29.05 -16.61
C SER A 714 30.21 -27.56 -16.49
N ASP A 715 29.22 -26.74 -16.15
CA ASP A 715 29.36 -25.29 -16.01
C ASP A 715 29.60 -24.88 -14.55
N LEU A 716 29.51 -25.84 -13.62
CA LEU A 716 29.80 -25.68 -12.22
C LEU A 716 31.23 -26.10 -11.89
N LEU A 717 31.81 -25.44 -10.90
CA LEU A 717 33.13 -25.71 -10.36
C LEU A 717 33.00 -26.39 -9.00
N SER A 718 33.87 -27.36 -8.72
CA SER A 718 34.15 -27.73 -7.33
C SER A 718 34.89 -26.58 -6.67
N GLY A 719 34.25 -25.96 -5.67
CA GLY A 719 34.71 -24.76 -4.99
C GLY A 719 33.85 -23.54 -5.32
N LEU A 720 34.50 -22.39 -5.53
CA LEU A 720 33.82 -21.11 -5.74
C LEU A 720 33.14 -21.06 -7.12
N ASN A 721 31.84 -20.80 -7.11
CA ASN A 721 31.01 -20.50 -8.27
C ASN A 721 30.49 -19.07 -8.14
N THR A 722 30.24 -18.42 -9.26
CA THR A 722 29.65 -17.08 -9.30
C THR A 722 28.36 -17.07 -10.10
N VAL A 723 27.31 -16.44 -9.56
CA VAL A 723 26.12 -16.07 -10.31
C VAL A 723 26.11 -14.56 -10.47
N GLU A 724 26.14 -14.09 -11.70
CA GLU A 724 26.11 -12.67 -12.05
C GLU A 724 24.74 -12.31 -12.62
N ILE A 725 24.09 -11.31 -12.06
CA ILE A 725 22.87 -10.70 -12.60
C ILE A 725 23.30 -9.43 -13.32
N VAL A 726 22.92 -9.30 -14.59
CA VAL A 726 23.37 -8.24 -15.49
C VAL A 726 22.16 -7.58 -16.13
N LEU A 727 22.09 -6.26 -16.04
CA LEU A 727 21.21 -5.40 -16.84
C LEU A 727 22.03 -4.83 -17.99
N PRO A 728 21.86 -5.29 -19.24
CA PRO A 728 22.73 -4.88 -20.34
C PRO A 728 22.58 -3.40 -20.73
N GLY A 729 21.46 -2.77 -20.37
CA GLY A 729 21.14 -1.40 -20.76
C GLY A 729 20.82 -1.25 -22.25
N ASP A 730 20.23 -2.30 -22.85
CA ASP A 730 19.88 -2.43 -24.27
C ASP A 730 18.35 -2.51 -24.49
N THR A 731 17.57 -2.04 -23.52
CA THR A 731 16.10 -1.99 -23.60
C THR A 731 15.62 -0.87 -24.51
N GLY A 732 16.47 0.13 -24.79
CA GLY A 732 16.06 1.35 -25.51
C GLY A 732 15.47 2.42 -24.58
N GLN A 733 15.17 2.05 -23.34
CA GLN A 733 14.77 2.98 -22.30
C GLN A 733 15.94 3.82 -21.79
N ILE A 734 15.61 4.96 -21.16
CA ILE A 734 16.60 5.84 -20.54
C ILE A 734 17.35 5.14 -19.38
N ALA A 735 16.74 4.10 -18.81
CA ALA A 735 17.32 3.26 -17.78
C ALA A 735 16.61 1.90 -17.66
N ASP A 736 17.23 1.00 -16.90
CA ASP A 736 16.64 -0.27 -16.45
C ASP A 736 16.96 -0.42 -14.95
N LEU A 737 15.92 -0.41 -14.11
CA LEU A 737 16.01 -0.45 -12.64
C LEU A 737 15.37 -1.72 -12.11
N MET A 738 16.06 -2.42 -11.20
CA MET A 738 15.57 -3.66 -10.64
C MET A 738 15.91 -3.84 -9.17
N TYR A 739 15.00 -4.50 -8.44
CA TYR A 739 15.22 -4.94 -7.06
C TYR A 739 15.38 -6.45 -7.03
N ILE A 740 16.48 -6.93 -6.47
CA ILE A 740 16.78 -8.36 -6.34
C ILE A 740 16.44 -8.79 -4.92
N ASN A 741 15.58 -9.80 -4.78
CA ASN A 741 15.20 -10.37 -3.49
C ASN A 741 16.20 -11.43 -3.03
N ASP A 742 16.41 -12.45 -3.86
CA ASP A 742 17.29 -13.57 -3.56
C ASP A 742 17.79 -14.31 -4.79
N VAL A 743 18.91 -15.02 -4.61
CA VAL A 743 19.50 -15.92 -5.60
C VAL A 743 19.75 -17.27 -4.95
N GLU A 744 19.23 -18.32 -5.55
CA GLU A 744 19.40 -19.70 -5.12
C GLU A 744 19.98 -20.55 -6.25
N LEU A 745 21.03 -21.30 -5.96
CA LEU A 745 21.62 -22.29 -6.86
C LEU A 745 21.50 -23.67 -6.21
N ALA A 746 20.59 -24.50 -6.69
CA ALA A 746 20.36 -25.85 -6.19
C ALA A 746 21.12 -26.88 -7.03
N VAL A 747 22.03 -27.62 -6.42
CA VAL A 747 22.98 -28.51 -7.12
C VAL A 747 22.80 -29.96 -6.71
N HIS A 748 22.81 -30.86 -7.69
CA HIS A 748 22.77 -32.29 -7.42
C HIS A 748 24.11 -32.80 -6.88
N HIS A 749 24.06 -33.38 -5.69
CA HIS A 749 25.15 -34.11 -5.06
C HIS A 749 24.81 -35.60 -4.97
N PRO A 750 25.79 -36.51 -4.82
CA PRO A 750 25.50 -37.87 -4.42
C PRO A 750 24.67 -37.85 -3.14
N SER A 751 23.66 -38.72 -3.07
CA SER A 751 22.87 -38.91 -1.85
C SER A 751 23.74 -39.59 -0.81
N GLU A 752 24.54 -38.80 -0.10
CA GLU A 752 25.39 -39.26 0.99
C GLU A 752 24.81 -38.79 2.32
N LEU A 753 24.72 -39.71 3.27
CA LEU A 753 24.39 -39.40 4.64
C LEU A 753 25.62 -38.80 5.32
N LEU A 754 25.58 -37.49 5.49
CA LEU A 754 26.60 -36.71 6.19
C LEU A 754 26.19 -36.47 7.65
N ASP A 755 27.07 -35.85 8.44
CA ASP A 755 26.83 -35.56 9.87
C ASP A 755 25.54 -34.76 10.13
N GLN A 756 25.14 -33.92 9.16
CA GLN A 756 23.93 -33.09 9.17
C GLN A 756 22.67 -33.80 8.64
N GLY A 757 22.76 -35.08 8.30
CA GLY A 757 21.67 -35.82 7.65
C GLY A 757 21.57 -35.51 6.15
N VAL A 758 20.57 -36.11 5.51
CA VAL A 758 20.22 -35.80 4.12
C VAL A 758 18.71 -35.64 4.00
N VAL A 759 18.29 -34.53 3.40
CA VAL A 759 16.88 -34.22 3.10
C VAL A 759 16.72 -34.21 1.60
N ILE A 760 15.72 -34.91 1.09
CA ILE A 760 15.51 -35.19 -0.32
C ILE A 760 14.06 -34.87 -0.67
N PRO A 761 13.80 -33.95 -1.62
CA PRO A 761 12.45 -33.75 -2.12
C PRO A 761 11.94 -35.03 -2.80
N ALA A 762 10.65 -35.32 -2.65
CA ALA A 762 10.02 -36.42 -3.35
C ALA A 762 9.97 -36.13 -4.87
N GLU A 763 10.25 -37.14 -5.68
CA GLU A 763 10.26 -37.07 -7.13
C GLU A 763 9.17 -38.01 -7.68
N SER A 764 8.38 -37.57 -8.66
CA SER A 764 7.21 -38.32 -9.15
C SER A 764 7.55 -39.69 -9.73
N ASP A 765 8.73 -39.81 -10.31
CA ASP A 765 9.15 -40.97 -11.09
C ASP A 765 10.12 -41.86 -10.29
N ILE A 766 10.37 -41.56 -9.01
CA ILE A 766 11.29 -42.30 -8.15
C ILE A 766 10.50 -43.12 -7.12
N GLU A 767 10.67 -44.43 -7.19
CA GLU A 767 10.00 -45.39 -6.31
C GLU A 767 10.88 -45.78 -5.10
N VAL A 768 12.20 -45.72 -5.25
CA VAL A 768 13.18 -46.08 -4.20
C VAL A 768 14.29 -45.03 -4.13
N TYR A 769 14.67 -44.64 -2.92
CA TYR A 769 15.82 -43.76 -2.67
C TYR A 769 16.96 -44.57 -2.08
N ASP A 770 18.14 -44.45 -2.69
CA ASP A 770 19.38 -45.09 -2.27
C ASP A 770 20.34 -44.04 -1.72
N ILE A 771 20.71 -44.19 -0.45
CA ILE A 771 21.57 -43.26 0.29
C ILE A 771 22.87 -43.95 0.64
N GLU A 772 24.00 -43.41 0.18
CA GLU A 772 25.31 -43.83 0.66
C GLU A 772 25.44 -43.44 2.14
N ALA A 773 25.39 -44.42 3.02
CA ALA A 773 25.35 -44.28 4.46
C ALA A 773 26.50 -45.06 5.09
N ASN A 774 27.64 -44.38 5.30
CA ASN A 774 28.80 -44.92 6.01
C ASN A 774 28.59 -44.88 7.53
N LEU A 775 27.53 -45.53 8.00
CA LEU A 775 27.02 -45.42 9.38
C LEU A 775 27.97 -45.94 10.47
N GLY A 776 28.88 -46.86 10.13
CA GLY A 776 29.68 -47.57 11.13
C GLY A 776 28.77 -48.29 12.14
N ALA A 777 28.78 -47.85 13.40
CA ALA A 777 27.92 -48.35 14.48
C ALA A 777 26.69 -47.48 14.77
N GLN A 778 26.50 -46.38 14.03
CA GLN A 778 25.37 -45.46 14.21
C GLN A 778 24.10 -46.02 13.56
N ALA A 779 22.94 -45.64 14.10
CA ALA A 779 21.66 -45.87 13.46
C ALA A 779 21.26 -44.63 12.65
N ALA A 780 20.57 -44.85 11.53
CA ALA A 780 19.87 -43.80 10.79
C ALA A 780 18.37 -44.08 10.80
N GLU A 781 17.61 -43.00 10.84
CA GLU A 781 16.17 -43.03 10.86
C GLU A 781 15.65 -42.25 9.67
N VAL A 782 14.57 -42.75 9.06
CA VAL A 782 14.01 -42.16 7.86
C VAL A 782 12.63 -41.61 8.18
N PHE A 783 12.42 -40.35 7.82
CA PHE A 783 11.15 -39.65 7.98
C PHE A 783 10.67 -39.17 6.63
N ALA A 784 9.35 -39.07 6.48
CA ALA A 784 8.72 -38.29 5.42
C ALA A 784 7.93 -37.15 6.07
N TYR A 785 8.04 -35.94 5.55
CA TYR A 785 7.26 -34.81 6.03
C TYR A 785 6.78 -33.92 4.89
N GLN A 786 5.77 -33.11 5.16
CA GLN A 786 5.25 -32.13 4.22
C GLN A 786 5.39 -30.71 4.76
N SER A 787 5.52 -29.74 3.86
CA SER A 787 5.47 -28.30 4.18
C SER A 787 4.19 -27.91 4.93
N SER A 788 3.09 -28.63 4.69
CA SER A 788 1.80 -28.48 5.38
C SER A 788 1.80 -28.95 6.86
N GLY A 789 2.89 -29.58 7.32
CA GLY A 789 3.08 -30.01 8.70
C GLY A 789 2.81 -31.50 8.97
N ASN A 790 2.55 -32.33 7.95
CA ASN A 790 2.45 -33.78 8.12
C ASN A 790 3.82 -34.42 8.38
N LEU A 791 3.86 -35.48 9.19
CA LEU A 791 5.08 -36.23 9.52
C LEU A 791 4.77 -37.73 9.59
N ALA A 792 5.64 -38.54 8.98
CA ALA A 792 5.62 -39.99 9.04
C ALA A 792 7.03 -40.54 9.30
N VAL A 793 7.09 -41.67 9.99
CA VAL A 793 8.30 -42.48 10.21
C VAL A 793 8.28 -43.64 9.21
N LEU A 794 9.37 -43.82 8.49
CA LEU A 794 9.55 -44.95 7.57
C LEU A 794 10.30 -46.08 8.30
N ASP A 795 9.57 -47.15 8.60
CA ASP A 795 10.11 -48.40 9.15
C ASP A 795 10.47 -49.37 8.02
N GLY A 796 11.27 -50.42 8.27
CA GLY A 796 11.60 -51.41 7.22
C GLY A 796 12.58 -50.92 6.15
N VAL A 797 13.39 -49.92 6.47
CA VAL A 797 14.50 -49.43 5.64
C VAL A 797 15.59 -50.51 5.55
N GLU A 798 16.13 -50.75 4.36
CA GLU A 798 17.13 -51.80 4.11
C GLU A 798 18.54 -51.21 4.05
N LEU A 799 19.50 -51.77 4.80
CA LEU A 799 20.91 -51.41 4.71
C LEU A 799 21.70 -52.55 4.05
N ASN A 800 22.19 -52.33 2.82
CA ASN A 800 22.99 -53.30 2.08
C ASN A 800 24.41 -52.74 1.85
N GLY A 801 25.38 -53.27 2.60
CA GLY A 801 26.73 -52.70 2.63
C GLY A 801 26.71 -51.30 3.24
N SER A 802 27.10 -50.29 2.45
CA SER A 802 27.06 -48.87 2.82
C SER A 802 25.90 -48.12 2.14
N VAL A 803 24.89 -48.81 1.61
CA VAL A 803 23.73 -48.16 0.96
C VAL A 803 22.47 -48.45 1.76
N LEU A 804 21.80 -47.39 2.19
CA LEU A 804 20.51 -47.40 2.87
C LEU A 804 19.41 -47.11 1.84
N SER A 805 18.44 -48.01 1.73
CA SER A 805 17.37 -47.99 0.74
C SER A 805 15.98 -47.93 1.38
N PHE A 806 15.11 -47.05 0.89
CA PHE A 806 13.70 -46.97 1.29
C PHE A 806 12.76 -46.65 0.13
N SER A 807 11.51 -47.08 0.22
CA SER A 807 10.46 -46.81 -0.77
C SER A 807 9.85 -45.42 -0.58
N ALA A 808 9.51 -44.77 -1.70
CA ALA A 808 8.65 -43.60 -1.71
C ALA A 808 7.23 -43.94 -1.23
N LEU A 809 6.56 -42.98 -0.59
CA LEU A 809 5.19 -43.12 -0.11
C LEU A 809 4.19 -43.07 -1.28
N SER A 810 3.39 -44.12 -1.45
CA SER A 810 2.35 -44.20 -2.48
C SER A 810 1.16 -43.28 -2.16
N GLY A 811 0.71 -42.47 -3.12
CA GLY A 811 -0.52 -41.66 -3.02
C GLY A 811 -0.33 -40.28 -2.37
N ILE A 812 0.89 -39.91 -2.00
CA ILE A 812 1.24 -38.57 -1.56
C ILE A 812 1.73 -37.76 -2.77
N LYS A 813 1.22 -36.53 -2.94
CA LYS A 813 1.66 -35.68 -4.06
C LYS A 813 3.15 -35.29 -3.89
N PRO A 814 3.99 -35.47 -4.94
CA PRO A 814 5.43 -35.21 -4.87
C PRO A 814 5.80 -33.75 -4.58
N ASP A 815 4.95 -32.81 -4.96
CA ASP A 815 5.19 -31.36 -4.97
C ASP A 815 5.37 -30.71 -3.59
N ASN A 816 5.17 -31.44 -2.48
CA ASN A 816 5.32 -30.90 -1.12
C ASN A 816 5.84 -31.90 -0.10
N THR A 817 6.46 -33.01 -0.53
CA THR A 817 6.92 -34.08 0.37
C THR A 817 8.43 -34.18 0.36
N PHE A 818 9.03 -34.34 1.54
CA PHE A 818 10.46 -34.48 1.73
C PHE A 818 10.75 -35.73 2.54
N TYR A 819 11.77 -36.48 2.12
CA TYR A 819 12.35 -37.57 2.89
C TYR A 819 13.58 -37.07 3.62
N ALA A 820 13.72 -37.39 4.90
CA ALA A 820 14.90 -37.05 5.68
C ALA A 820 15.49 -38.32 6.27
N VAL A 821 16.76 -38.59 5.93
CA VAL A 821 17.56 -39.64 6.58
C VAL A 821 18.46 -38.96 7.60
N MET A 822 18.24 -39.29 8.86
CA MET A 822 18.77 -38.57 10.00
C MET A 822 19.58 -39.52 10.89
N THR A 823 20.81 -39.13 11.22
CA THR A 823 21.53 -39.65 12.39
C THR A 823 21.18 -38.78 13.61
N ASP A 824 21.56 -39.20 14.82
CA ASP A 824 21.24 -38.41 16.01
C ASP A 824 21.86 -36.99 16.00
N SER A 825 23.04 -36.82 15.38
CA SER A 825 23.69 -35.51 15.22
C SER A 825 23.02 -34.61 14.19
N ALA A 826 22.26 -35.18 13.25
CA ALA A 826 21.61 -34.46 12.16
C ALA A 826 20.38 -33.68 12.63
N PHE A 827 19.72 -34.11 13.71
CA PHE A 827 18.53 -33.43 14.20
C PHE A 827 18.87 -32.05 14.74
N ARG A 828 18.05 -31.07 14.34
CA ARG A 828 18.12 -29.73 14.92
C ARG A 828 17.70 -29.79 16.39
N ARG A 829 18.40 -29.04 17.23
CA ARG A 829 18.13 -28.95 18.67
C ARG A 829 17.50 -27.59 18.96
N PRO A 830 16.24 -27.53 19.41
CA PRO A 830 15.61 -26.25 19.72
C PRO A 830 16.25 -25.67 20.99
N SER A 831 16.20 -24.35 21.14
CA SER A 831 16.46 -23.75 22.45
C SER A 831 15.27 -24.02 23.36
N ILE A 832 15.51 -24.70 24.48
CA ILE A 832 14.47 -25.14 25.41
C ILE A 832 14.27 -24.07 26.48
N SER A 833 13.02 -23.67 26.68
CA SER A 833 12.64 -22.75 27.74
C SER A 833 11.42 -23.28 28.50
N LEU A 834 11.58 -23.51 29.80
CA LEU A 834 10.49 -23.88 30.69
C LEU A 834 9.55 -22.68 30.88
N GLU A 835 8.33 -22.80 30.37
CA GLU A 835 7.30 -21.81 30.64
C GLU A 835 6.30 -22.33 31.67
N ARG A 836 5.97 -21.44 32.60
CA ARG A 836 4.64 -21.48 33.21
C ARG A 836 3.84 -20.38 32.55
N PRO A 837 2.96 -20.70 31.59
CA PRO A 837 2.03 -19.73 31.06
C PRO A 837 1.31 -19.08 32.23
N ILE A 838 1.51 -17.78 32.42
CA ILE A 838 0.70 -17.05 33.38
C ILE A 838 -0.62 -16.84 32.66
N ASN A 839 -1.59 -17.71 32.92
CA ASN A 839 -2.92 -17.53 32.36
C ASN A 839 -3.59 -16.36 33.11
N PHE A 840 -3.31 -15.13 32.69
CA PHE A 840 -4.00 -13.97 33.20
C PHE A 840 -5.36 -13.93 32.52
N GLY A 841 -6.40 -14.11 33.32
CA GLY A 841 -7.75 -14.32 32.82
C GLY A 841 -8.26 -13.14 31.98
N THR A 842 -9.15 -13.44 31.05
CA THR A 842 -9.79 -12.45 30.18
C THR A 842 -10.86 -11.61 30.88
N ASN A 843 -11.25 -11.89 32.13
CA ASN A 843 -12.19 -11.04 32.85
C ASN A 843 -11.44 -9.89 33.56
N LEU A 844 -11.13 -8.85 32.82
CA LEU A 844 -10.36 -7.69 33.30
C LEU A 844 -11.24 -6.69 34.04
N GLY A 845 -12.56 -6.76 33.86
CA GLY A 845 -13.50 -5.77 34.38
C GLY A 845 -13.24 -4.36 33.84
N ALA A 846 -12.56 -4.24 32.70
CA ALA A 846 -12.07 -2.97 32.16
C ALA A 846 -12.96 -2.43 31.04
N ASP A 847 -13.01 -1.11 30.93
CA ASP A 847 -13.46 -0.38 29.73
C ASP A 847 -12.34 0.47 29.10
N TYR A 848 -11.23 0.67 29.82
CA TYR A 848 -10.00 1.24 29.28
C TYR A 848 -8.84 0.26 29.51
N LEU A 849 -8.25 -0.22 28.42
CA LEU A 849 -7.13 -1.15 28.44
C LEU A 849 -5.84 -0.43 28.02
N ILE A 850 -4.79 -0.56 28.84
CA ILE A 850 -3.44 -0.14 28.49
C ILE A 850 -2.63 -1.40 28.19
N VAL A 851 -2.13 -1.54 26.96
CA VAL A 851 -1.15 -2.57 26.59
C VAL A 851 0.22 -1.91 26.59
N ALA A 852 1.09 -2.29 27.52
CA ALA A 852 2.38 -1.62 27.72
C ALA A 852 3.55 -2.59 27.71
N HIS A 853 4.68 -2.14 27.15
CA HIS A 853 5.92 -2.88 27.30
C HIS A 853 6.34 -2.84 28.78
N PRO A 854 6.75 -3.96 29.40
CA PRO A 854 7.08 -3.97 30.82
C PRO A 854 8.11 -2.94 31.27
N SER A 855 9.04 -2.53 30.40
CA SER A 855 9.99 -1.43 30.66
C SER A 855 9.33 -0.07 30.92
N PHE A 856 8.06 0.10 30.55
CA PHE A 856 7.26 1.31 30.75
C PHE A 856 6.17 1.15 31.82
N ILE A 857 6.04 -0.02 32.46
CA ILE A 857 5.09 -0.23 33.57
C ILE A 857 5.73 0.25 34.88
N ASN A 858 5.87 1.56 35.02
CA ASN A 858 6.49 2.23 36.16
C ASN A 858 5.50 3.14 36.93
N ALA A 859 6.01 3.95 37.85
CA ALA A 859 5.19 4.86 38.64
C ALA A 859 4.43 5.91 37.81
N ASP A 860 4.99 6.36 36.68
CA ASP A 860 4.34 7.35 35.80
C ASP A 860 3.14 6.75 35.07
N LEU A 861 3.27 5.56 34.49
CA LEU A 861 2.13 4.88 33.87
C LEU A 861 1.05 4.51 34.90
N GLN A 862 1.44 4.10 36.10
CA GLN A 862 0.51 3.85 37.21
C GLN A 862 -0.23 5.12 37.64
N ARG A 863 0.46 6.26 37.69
CA ARG A 863 -0.14 7.58 37.99
C ARG A 863 -1.18 7.96 36.94
N PHE A 864 -0.89 7.74 35.66
CA PHE A 864 -1.83 7.93 34.56
C PHE A 864 -3.07 7.02 34.70
N ALA A 865 -2.87 5.71 34.88
CA ALA A 865 -3.97 4.77 35.07
C ALA A 865 -4.84 5.12 36.31
N ALA A 866 -4.22 5.57 37.40
CA ALA A 866 -4.94 6.03 38.59
C ALA A 866 -5.74 7.32 38.34
N ALA A 867 -5.29 8.20 37.45
CA ALA A 867 -6.06 9.37 37.03
C ALA A 867 -7.29 8.96 36.21
N LYS A 868 -7.15 8.01 35.28
CA LYS A 868 -8.30 7.47 34.51
C LYS A 868 -9.35 6.81 35.38
N ARG A 869 -8.92 6.05 36.41
CA ARG A 869 -9.84 5.50 37.43
C ARG A 869 -10.58 6.57 38.21
N ARG A 870 -9.90 7.65 38.59
CA ARG A 870 -10.53 8.81 39.25
C ARG A 870 -11.51 9.54 38.33
N ALA A 871 -11.27 9.52 37.02
CA ALA A 871 -12.18 10.04 35.99
C ALA A 871 -13.33 9.07 35.63
N GLY A 872 -13.48 7.95 36.35
CA GLY A 872 -14.60 7.02 36.19
C GLY A 872 -14.39 5.89 35.16
N LEU A 873 -13.18 5.76 34.59
CA LEU A 873 -12.86 4.66 33.67
C LEU A 873 -12.27 3.47 34.44
N ARG A 874 -12.78 2.27 34.18
CA ARG A 874 -12.22 1.02 34.73
C ARG A 874 -10.98 0.68 33.92
N THR A 875 -9.84 1.17 34.41
CA THR A 875 -8.55 1.06 33.72
C THR A 875 -7.70 -0.11 34.20
N THR A 876 -7.24 -0.93 33.27
CA THR A 876 -6.32 -2.06 33.52
C THR A 876 -5.08 -1.93 32.64
N ILE A 877 -3.90 -2.15 33.23
CA ILE A 877 -2.62 -2.25 32.50
C ILE A 877 -2.30 -3.73 32.33
N VAL A 878 -1.99 -4.13 31.10
CA VAL A 878 -1.56 -5.48 30.74
C VAL A 878 -0.18 -5.39 30.08
N SER A 879 0.70 -6.32 30.45
CA SER A 879 2.04 -6.40 29.87
C SER A 879 1.97 -7.01 28.47
N TRP A 880 2.63 -6.37 27.52
CA TRP A 880 2.85 -6.91 26.17
C TRP A 880 3.49 -8.31 26.21
N LEU A 881 4.51 -8.53 27.03
CA LEU A 881 5.16 -9.85 27.10
C LEU A 881 4.26 -10.93 27.69
N ASP A 882 3.35 -10.57 28.60
CA ASP A 882 2.35 -11.52 29.10
C ASP A 882 1.37 -11.89 27.97
N ILE A 883 0.96 -10.92 27.13
CA ILE A 883 0.12 -11.14 25.93
C ILE A 883 0.83 -12.05 24.92
N VAL A 884 2.09 -11.78 24.60
CA VAL A 884 2.91 -12.63 23.71
C VAL A 884 2.94 -14.07 24.20
N ASP A 885 3.25 -14.28 25.49
CA ASP A 885 3.30 -15.60 26.08
C ASP A 885 1.91 -16.30 26.04
N SER A 886 0.80 -15.58 26.20
CA SER A 886 -0.53 -16.21 26.36
C SER A 886 -1.35 -16.34 25.06
N TYR A 887 -1.25 -15.36 24.16
CA TYR A 887 -2.08 -15.22 22.96
C TYR A 887 -1.28 -15.15 21.65
N GLY A 888 0.02 -14.88 21.75
CA GLY A 888 0.98 -15.03 20.64
C GLY A 888 1.71 -16.37 20.65
N PHE A 889 1.43 -17.23 21.63
CA PHE A 889 2.14 -18.50 21.85
C PHE A 889 3.66 -18.37 21.95
N GLY A 890 4.13 -17.21 22.43
CA GLY A 890 5.55 -16.86 22.52
C GLY A 890 6.10 -16.15 21.29
N MET A 891 5.34 -16.01 20.20
CA MET A 891 5.74 -15.21 19.05
C MET A 891 5.40 -13.72 19.26
N PRO A 892 6.36 -12.79 19.12
CA PRO A 892 6.17 -11.37 19.40
C PRO A 892 5.54 -10.61 18.22
N THR A 893 4.44 -11.11 17.66
CA THR A 893 3.75 -10.51 16.51
C THR A 893 2.54 -9.68 16.95
N PRO A 894 2.12 -8.64 16.19
CA PRO A 894 0.95 -7.83 16.55
C PRO A 894 -0.36 -8.63 16.63
N GLU A 895 -0.44 -9.79 15.96
CA GLU A 895 -1.53 -10.78 16.07
C GLU A 895 -1.77 -11.22 17.51
N ALA A 896 -0.73 -11.26 18.36
CA ALA A 896 -0.87 -11.59 19.76
C ALA A 896 -1.82 -10.62 20.49
N ILE A 897 -1.76 -9.32 20.16
CA ILE A 897 -2.67 -8.31 20.74
C ILE A 897 -4.07 -8.50 20.17
N ARG A 898 -4.21 -8.71 18.87
CA ARG A 898 -5.53 -8.95 18.25
C ARG A 898 -6.22 -10.19 18.86
N ASN A 899 -5.50 -11.30 19.00
CA ASN A 899 -5.99 -12.54 19.62
C ASN A 899 -6.38 -12.33 21.09
N PHE A 900 -5.58 -11.57 21.83
CA PHE A 900 -5.90 -11.19 23.20
C PHE A 900 -7.16 -10.35 23.27
N LEU A 901 -7.29 -9.32 22.44
CA LEU A 901 -8.47 -8.45 22.41
C LEU A 901 -9.73 -9.21 22.02
N LYS A 902 -9.67 -10.08 20.99
CA LYS A 902 -10.78 -10.98 20.61
C LYS A 902 -11.25 -11.84 21.79
N SER A 903 -10.30 -12.39 22.55
CA SER A 903 -10.60 -13.22 23.73
C SER A 903 -11.11 -12.40 24.92
N ALA A 904 -10.58 -11.19 25.12
CA ALA A 904 -10.97 -10.29 26.20
C ALA A 904 -12.36 -9.70 25.96
N ASP A 905 -12.72 -9.35 24.73
CA ASP A 905 -13.96 -8.65 24.45
C ASP A 905 -15.21 -9.48 24.72
N GLN A 906 -15.11 -10.81 24.63
CA GLN A 906 -16.19 -11.74 25.02
C GLN A 906 -16.67 -11.57 26.48
N ARG A 907 -15.82 -11.03 27.35
CA ARG A 907 -16.10 -10.91 28.80
C ARG A 907 -15.98 -9.49 29.35
N ASN A 908 -15.51 -8.54 28.54
CA ASN A 908 -15.35 -7.15 28.92
C ASN A 908 -16.17 -6.24 28.00
N LYS A 909 -16.23 -4.96 28.35
CA LYS A 909 -16.76 -3.91 27.48
C LYS A 909 -15.64 -2.91 27.22
N ILE A 910 -14.55 -3.39 26.63
CA ILE A 910 -13.41 -2.53 26.31
C ILE A 910 -13.92 -1.49 25.31
N LYS A 911 -13.68 -0.22 25.62
CA LYS A 911 -14.00 0.92 24.76
C LYS A 911 -12.74 1.55 24.19
N TYR A 912 -11.68 1.59 25.01
CA TYR A 912 -10.41 2.22 24.71
C TYR A 912 -9.25 1.24 24.82
N VAL A 913 -8.34 1.29 23.86
CA VAL A 913 -7.06 0.58 23.88
C VAL A 913 -5.94 1.61 23.69
N LEU A 914 -5.04 1.72 24.67
CA LEU A 914 -3.82 2.51 24.54
C LEU A 914 -2.61 1.58 24.47
N ILE A 915 -1.85 1.66 23.39
CA ILE A 915 -0.56 0.97 23.24
C ILE A 915 0.57 1.88 23.74
N VAL A 916 1.43 1.37 24.64
CA VAL A 916 2.55 2.12 25.24
C VAL A 916 3.86 1.41 24.94
N GLY A 917 4.52 1.86 23.87
CA GLY A 917 5.79 1.35 23.37
C GLY A 917 5.93 1.61 21.87
N GLY A 918 7.06 2.18 21.45
CA GLY A 918 7.40 2.35 20.04
C GLY A 918 7.92 1.07 19.38
N HIS A 919 8.13 1.11 18.07
CA HIS A 919 8.84 0.08 17.32
C HIS A 919 9.64 0.71 16.17
N SER A 920 10.37 -0.14 15.46
CA SER A 920 11.01 0.14 14.18
C SER A 920 10.49 -0.86 13.14
N TYR A 921 10.42 -0.47 11.86
CA TYR A 921 10.18 -1.44 10.77
C TYR A 921 11.30 -2.49 10.67
N ASP A 922 12.49 -2.19 11.19
CA ASP A 922 13.64 -3.10 11.24
C ASP A 922 13.64 -3.95 12.53
N TYR A 923 12.70 -4.89 12.67
CA TYR A 923 12.60 -5.75 13.86
C TYR A 923 13.78 -6.72 14.00
N ASN A 924 14.32 -7.18 12.87
CA ASN A 924 15.39 -8.18 12.81
C ASN A 924 16.79 -7.55 12.71
N ASN A 925 16.90 -6.22 12.77
CA ASN A 925 18.16 -5.47 12.72
C ASN A 925 18.97 -5.71 11.42
N HIS A 926 18.27 -5.80 10.29
CA HIS A 926 18.83 -5.90 8.95
C HIS A 926 19.74 -4.70 8.62
N LEU A 927 19.41 -3.49 9.10
CA LEU A 927 20.22 -2.28 8.88
C LEU A 927 21.39 -2.14 9.87
N ALA A 928 21.54 -3.09 10.79
CA ALA A 928 22.57 -3.09 11.83
C ALA A 928 22.62 -1.82 12.71
N LEU A 929 21.49 -1.13 12.88
CA LEU A 929 21.37 0.10 13.67
C LEU A 929 21.28 -0.13 15.18
N GLY A 930 21.07 -1.38 15.61
CA GLY A 930 20.93 -1.76 17.01
C GLY A 930 19.64 -1.25 17.66
N ASN A 931 18.63 -0.91 16.85
CA ASN A 931 17.35 -0.37 17.29
C ASN A 931 16.59 -1.32 18.22
N VAL A 932 15.71 -0.77 19.06
CA VAL A 932 14.90 -1.53 20.01
C VAL A 932 13.43 -1.40 19.63
N SER A 933 12.78 -2.50 19.30
CA SER A 933 11.33 -2.57 19.06
C SER A 933 10.62 -3.04 20.34
N PHE A 934 9.72 -2.20 20.89
CA PHE A 934 9.02 -2.50 22.14
C PHE A 934 7.69 -3.22 21.89
N ILE A 935 6.79 -2.62 21.08
CA ILE A 935 5.51 -3.24 20.72
C ILE A 935 5.26 -3.03 19.22
N PRO A 936 5.15 -4.11 18.42
CA PRO A 936 4.96 -4.00 16.98
C PRO A 936 3.63 -3.33 16.61
N THR A 937 3.52 -2.93 15.35
CA THR A 937 2.29 -2.52 14.64
C THR A 937 1.99 -3.48 13.51
N MET A 938 0.78 -3.42 12.93
CA MET A 938 0.49 -4.10 11.66
C MET A 938 0.93 -3.24 10.48
N TYR A 939 1.31 -3.87 9.36
CA TYR A 939 1.56 -3.20 8.09
C TYR A 939 0.48 -3.60 7.11
N GLU A 940 -0.16 -2.63 6.48
CA GLU A 940 -1.24 -2.83 5.52
C GLU A 940 -1.00 -2.00 4.26
N SER A 941 -1.67 -2.38 3.18
CA SER A 941 -1.72 -1.57 1.97
C SER A 941 -2.61 -0.33 2.21
N VAL A 942 -2.14 0.84 1.78
CA VAL A 942 -2.90 2.11 1.82
C VAL A 942 -3.16 2.67 0.43
N SER A 943 -2.50 2.16 -0.60
CA SER A 943 -2.79 2.45 -2.01
C SER A 943 -2.22 1.33 -2.87
N LYS A 944 -2.50 1.29 -4.18
CA LYS A 944 -1.84 0.36 -5.12
C LYS A 944 -0.30 0.46 -5.10
N ASP A 945 0.19 1.58 -4.58
CA ASP A 945 1.58 1.99 -4.58
C ASP A 945 2.25 1.75 -3.21
N PHE A 946 1.51 1.78 -2.08
CA PHE A 946 2.07 1.58 -0.75
C PHE A 946 1.52 0.34 -0.07
N MET A 947 2.32 -0.74 -0.05
CA MET A 947 1.94 -2.06 0.46
C MET A 947 2.19 -2.26 1.96
N PHE A 948 3.10 -1.47 2.55
CA PHE A 948 3.55 -1.64 3.94
C PHE A 948 3.47 -0.36 4.77
N ALA A 949 2.27 0.19 4.97
CA ALA A 949 2.05 1.33 5.85
C ALA A 949 1.71 0.90 7.29
N PRO A 950 2.30 1.55 8.32
CA PRO A 950 2.11 1.17 9.71
C PRO A 950 0.71 1.56 10.20
N THR A 951 -0.01 0.60 10.77
CA THR A 951 -1.35 0.84 11.31
C THR A 951 -1.67 -0.02 12.52
N ASP A 952 -2.38 0.58 13.48
CA ASP A 952 -2.95 -0.09 14.63
C ASP A 952 -4.43 -0.44 14.43
N THR A 953 -5.07 0.01 13.34
CA THR A 953 -6.50 -0.24 13.07
C THR A 953 -6.84 -1.75 13.09
N PRO A 954 -6.10 -2.65 12.40
CA PRO A 954 -6.50 -4.05 12.34
C PRO A 954 -6.25 -4.80 13.66
N ILE A 955 -5.49 -4.23 14.61
CA ILE A 955 -5.35 -4.77 15.97
C ILE A 955 -6.71 -4.77 16.70
N VAL A 956 -7.54 -3.76 16.45
CA VAL A 956 -8.86 -3.58 17.08
C VAL A 956 -10.04 -3.96 16.19
N ASP A 957 -9.77 -4.57 15.03
CA ASP A 957 -10.75 -5.29 14.22
C ASP A 957 -10.97 -6.70 14.82
N ILE A 958 -11.93 -6.76 15.73
CA ILE A 958 -12.37 -7.96 16.45
C ILE A 958 -13.25 -8.84 15.56
N THR A 959 -14.05 -8.22 14.67
CA THR A 959 -15.02 -8.86 13.77
C THR A 959 -14.37 -9.54 12.57
N GLY A 960 -13.25 -9.00 12.08
CA GLY A 960 -12.60 -9.45 10.86
C GLY A 960 -13.18 -8.83 9.58
N ASP A 961 -13.92 -7.72 9.70
CA ASP A 961 -14.58 -7.02 8.59
C ASP A 961 -13.75 -5.85 8.03
N GLY A 962 -12.50 -5.71 8.49
CA GLY A 962 -11.58 -4.64 8.04
C GLY A 962 -11.82 -3.30 8.72
N LEU A 963 -12.78 -3.18 9.64
CA LEU A 963 -13.08 -1.95 10.37
C LEU A 963 -12.75 -2.06 11.87
N PRO A 964 -12.31 -0.97 12.53
CA PRO A 964 -12.03 -1.00 13.96
C PRO A 964 -13.31 -1.11 14.77
N ASN A 965 -13.31 -1.91 15.85
CA ASN A 965 -14.44 -1.96 16.81
C ASN A 965 -14.16 -1.22 18.13
N LYS A 966 -12.93 -0.74 18.33
CA LYS A 966 -12.48 -0.07 19.57
C LYS A 966 -11.73 1.21 19.26
N ALA A 967 -11.83 2.19 20.15
CA ALA A 967 -11.02 3.40 20.06
C ALA A 967 -9.59 3.07 20.45
N ILE A 968 -8.65 3.21 19.51
CA ILE A 968 -7.23 2.93 19.71
C ILE A 968 -6.40 4.21 19.62
N GLY A 969 -5.35 4.26 20.41
CA GLY A 969 -4.28 5.26 20.30
C GLY A 969 -2.96 4.68 20.77
N ARG A 970 -1.85 5.30 20.35
CA ARG A 970 -0.49 4.84 20.67
C ARG A 970 0.36 5.95 21.27
N TRP A 971 1.12 5.59 22.30
CA TRP A 971 2.29 6.33 22.76
C TRP A 971 3.55 5.55 22.33
N PRO A 972 4.19 5.93 21.20
CA PRO A 972 5.39 5.25 20.70
C PRO A 972 6.65 5.66 21.48
N VAL A 973 6.61 5.52 22.80
CA VAL A 973 7.71 5.87 23.73
C VAL A 973 8.92 4.94 23.53
N ARG A 974 10.12 5.50 23.64
CA ARG A 974 11.41 4.78 23.56
C ARG A 974 12.16 4.83 24.90
N THR A 975 12.03 5.92 25.64
CA THR A 975 12.69 6.15 26.94
C THR A 975 11.69 6.33 28.09
N GLU A 976 12.15 6.25 29.34
CA GLU A 976 11.35 6.62 30.51
C GLU A 976 11.00 8.11 30.49
N GLN A 977 11.91 8.94 29.95
CA GLN A 977 11.67 10.37 29.83
C GLN A 977 10.52 10.65 28.85
N ASP A 978 10.44 9.94 27.73
CA ASP A 978 9.31 10.06 26.78
C ASP A 978 7.98 9.78 27.49
N LEU A 979 7.92 8.67 28.25
CA LEU A 979 6.74 8.29 29.02
C LEU A 979 6.37 9.36 30.06
N ARG A 980 7.36 9.85 30.81
CA ARG A 980 7.16 10.89 31.83
C ARG A 980 6.61 12.17 31.20
N ASN A 981 7.18 12.60 30.08
CA ASN A 981 6.78 13.81 29.35
C ASN A 981 5.34 13.70 28.85
N ILE A 982 4.98 12.61 28.17
CA ILE A 982 3.62 12.45 27.63
C ILE A 982 2.56 12.25 28.72
N VAL A 983 2.89 11.55 29.82
CA VAL A 983 2.00 11.41 30.98
C VAL A 983 1.77 12.78 31.64
N ASN A 984 2.82 13.58 31.85
CA ASN A 984 2.68 14.91 32.43
C ASN A 984 1.82 15.82 31.56
N LYS A 985 2.05 15.84 30.24
CA LYS A 985 1.21 16.58 29.29
C LYS A 985 -0.25 16.15 29.33
N THR A 986 -0.50 14.84 29.28
CA THR A 986 -1.86 14.31 29.26
C THR A 986 -2.62 14.60 30.55
N LEU A 987 -1.97 14.48 31.72
CA LEU A 987 -2.61 14.79 33.00
C LEU A 987 -2.84 16.29 33.17
N ARG A 988 -1.92 17.14 32.69
CA ARG A 988 -2.08 18.59 32.69
C ARG A 988 -3.22 19.03 31.78
N TRP A 989 -3.29 18.49 30.56
CA TRP A 989 -4.40 18.69 29.62
C TRP A 989 -5.77 18.45 30.27
N GLN A 990 -5.87 17.37 31.07
CA GLN A 990 -7.11 17.04 31.79
C GLN A 990 -7.41 17.95 32.98
N ALA A 991 -6.39 18.38 33.73
CA ALA A 991 -6.56 19.20 34.92
C ALA A 991 -6.86 20.67 34.57
N ASP A 992 -6.20 21.18 33.54
CA ASP A 992 -6.18 22.59 33.18
C ASP A 992 -6.96 22.87 31.89
N SER A 993 -7.94 22.02 31.57
CA SER A 993 -8.74 22.10 30.32
C SER A 993 -9.43 23.46 30.10
N HIS A 994 -9.60 24.25 31.17
CA HIS A 994 -10.14 25.60 31.14
C HIS A 994 -9.19 26.62 30.50
N LEU A 995 -7.88 26.39 30.53
CA LEU A 995 -6.90 27.23 29.83
C LEU A 995 -7.11 27.07 28.31
N TYR A 996 -7.12 25.84 27.83
CA TYR A 996 -7.09 25.50 26.40
C TYR A 996 -8.43 25.72 25.68
N ARG A 997 -9.52 25.94 26.42
CA ARG A 997 -10.88 25.92 25.88
C ARG A 997 -11.12 27.07 24.90
N GLY A 998 -11.43 26.71 23.65
CA GLY A 998 -11.84 27.65 22.60
C GLY A 998 -10.70 28.45 21.99
N ASN A 999 -9.43 28.13 22.28
CA ASN A 999 -8.28 28.74 21.61
C ASN A 999 -7.82 27.81 20.48
N VAL A 1000 -7.92 28.28 19.24
CA VAL A 1000 -7.61 27.50 18.03
C VAL A 1000 -6.57 28.24 17.20
N LEU A 1001 -5.58 27.52 16.69
CA LEU A 1001 -4.60 27.99 15.74
C LEU A 1001 -4.77 27.25 14.41
N LEU A 1002 -5.10 27.99 13.36
CA LEU A 1002 -5.21 27.51 11.99
C LEU A 1002 -3.92 27.89 11.25
N LEU A 1003 -3.28 26.90 10.63
CA LEU A 1003 -2.03 27.02 9.88
C LEU A 1003 -2.28 26.51 8.46
N ALA A 1004 -2.01 27.32 7.45
CA ALA A 1004 -2.11 26.89 6.06
C ALA A 1004 -0.80 27.15 5.33
N ASP A 1005 -0.38 26.16 4.54
CA ASP A 1005 0.68 26.33 3.55
C ASP A 1005 0.24 27.30 2.44
N VAL A 1006 1.16 27.65 1.56
CA VAL A 1006 0.87 28.44 0.36
C VAL A 1006 -0.05 27.67 -0.57
N GLU A 1007 -0.90 28.37 -1.33
CA GLU A 1007 -1.67 27.77 -2.40
C GLU A 1007 -0.74 26.96 -3.34
N ASP A 1008 -1.02 25.67 -3.48
CA ASP A 1008 -0.36 24.82 -4.48
C ASP A 1008 -1.19 24.85 -5.74
N THR A 1009 -0.86 25.83 -6.59
CA THR A 1009 -1.51 26.01 -7.88
C THR A 1009 -1.25 24.85 -8.84
N ALA A 1010 -0.18 24.07 -8.65
CA ALA A 1010 0.11 22.90 -9.49
C ALA A 1010 -0.80 21.71 -9.15
N ARG A 1011 -1.23 21.59 -7.88
CA ARG A 1011 -2.17 20.54 -7.42
C ARG A 1011 -3.60 21.05 -7.18
N ALA A 1012 -3.90 22.27 -7.60
CA ALA A 1012 -5.16 22.96 -7.34
C ALA A 1012 -5.58 22.95 -5.85
N GLN A 1013 -4.62 23.05 -4.93
CA GLN A 1013 -4.87 23.04 -3.48
C GLN A 1013 -4.81 24.46 -2.92
N ASN A 1014 -5.97 24.99 -2.55
CA ASN A 1014 -6.06 26.21 -1.76
C ASN A 1014 -6.20 25.87 -0.27
N PHE A 1015 -5.07 25.63 0.40
CA PHE A 1015 -5.06 25.10 1.77
C PHE A 1015 -5.72 26.04 2.78
N SER A 1016 -5.60 27.37 2.59
CA SER A 1016 -6.21 28.36 3.48
C SER A 1016 -7.73 28.38 3.35
N SER A 1017 -8.27 28.33 2.13
CA SER A 1017 -9.72 28.23 1.88
C SER A 1017 -10.30 26.93 2.44
N GLN A 1018 -9.68 25.79 2.14
CA GLN A 1018 -10.10 24.48 2.67
C GLN A 1018 -10.12 24.47 4.20
N LEU A 1019 -9.13 25.11 4.84
CA LEU A 1019 -9.05 25.16 6.28
C LEU A 1019 -10.12 26.09 6.90
N GLU A 1020 -10.49 27.19 6.23
CA GLU A 1020 -11.65 28.01 6.63
C GLU A 1020 -12.97 27.26 6.50
N GLU A 1021 -13.11 26.49 5.42
CA GLU A 1021 -14.29 25.68 5.16
C GLU A 1021 -14.46 24.59 6.23
N LEU A 1022 -13.39 23.82 6.49
CA LEU A 1022 -13.33 22.86 7.58
C LEU A 1022 -13.64 23.53 8.92
N ALA A 1023 -13.03 24.68 9.21
CA ALA A 1023 -13.26 25.38 10.47
C ALA A 1023 -14.73 25.86 10.61
N THR A 1024 -15.38 26.18 9.50
CA THR A 1024 -16.80 26.55 9.45
C THR A 1024 -17.69 25.35 9.68
N HIS A 1025 -17.55 24.29 8.86
CA HIS A 1025 -18.40 23.10 8.89
C HIS A 1025 -18.27 22.27 10.17
N SER A 1026 -17.05 22.17 10.72
CA SER A 1026 -16.80 21.50 11.99
C SER A 1026 -17.26 22.31 13.22
N GLY A 1027 -17.78 23.52 13.00
CA GLY A 1027 -18.19 24.44 14.05
C GLY A 1027 -17.03 25.00 14.88
N ILE A 1028 -15.77 24.95 14.40
CA ILE A 1028 -14.65 25.64 15.05
C ILE A 1028 -14.93 27.14 15.17
N LEU A 1029 -15.29 27.81 14.07
CA LEU A 1029 -15.50 29.25 14.08
C LEU A 1029 -16.68 29.69 14.96
N SER A 1030 -17.70 28.85 15.13
CA SER A 1030 -18.88 29.15 15.94
C SER A 1030 -18.69 28.86 17.43
N SER A 1031 -17.73 28.01 17.81
CA SER A 1031 -17.53 27.56 19.20
C SER A 1031 -16.23 28.01 19.84
N ALA A 1032 -15.25 28.47 19.06
CA ALA A 1032 -13.98 28.97 19.56
C ALA A 1032 -14.15 30.37 20.20
N ASN A 1033 -13.46 30.60 21.31
CA ASN A 1033 -13.34 31.91 21.94
C ASN A 1033 -12.32 32.80 21.21
N ASN A 1034 -11.29 32.19 20.63
CA ASN A 1034 -10.20 32.86 19.95
C ASN A 1034 -9.69 31.95 18.81
N VAL A 1035 -9.80 32.43 17.58
CA VAL A 1035 -9.26 31.75 16.39
C VAL A 1035 -8.11 32.59 15.84
N GLN A 1036 -6.94 32.00 15.88
CA GLN A 1036 -5.69 32.54 15.37
C GLN A 1036 -5.36 31.91 14.03
N ARG A 1037 -4.85 32.71 13.09
CA ARG A 1037 -4.50 32.28 11.73
C ARG A 1037 -3.05 32.64 11.42
N ILE A 1038 -2.36 31.73 10.76
CA ILE A 1038 -1.09 31.94 10.08
C ILE A 1038 -1.21 31.23 8.73
N TYR A 1039 -1.54 31.99 7.68
CA TYR A 1039 -1.64 31.50 6.31
C TYR A 1039 -0.49 32.06 5.52
N LEU A 1040 0.32 31.19 4.90
CA LEU A 1040 1.55 31.64 4.26
C LEU A 1040 1.31 32.61 3.09
N ASP A 1041 0.18 32.51 2.40
CA ASP A 1041 -0.20 33.45 1.33
C ASP A 1041 -0.28 34.90 1.84
N ASP A 1042 -0.78 35.11 3.07
CA ASP A 1042 -0.87 36.45 3.70
C ASP A 1042 0.52 37.06 3.97
N TYR A 1043 1.51 36.22 4.27
CA TYR A 1043 2.88 36.67 4.51
C TYR A 1043 3.61 36.96 3.21
N LEU A 1044 3.40 36.15 2.17
CA LEU A 1044 4.06 36.29 0.88
C LEU A 1044 3.51 37.44 0.02
N ALA A 1045 2.27 37.89 0.27
CA ALA A 1045 1.70 39.08 -0.35
C ALA A 1045 2.34 40.40 0.14
N ILE A 1046 3.19 40.35 1.16
CA ILE A 1046 3.86 41.53 1.74
C ILE A 1046 5.26 41.65 1.11
N ASP A 1047 5.53 42.78 0.46
CA ASP A 1047 6.80 43.12 -0.19
C ASP A 1047 7.93 43.37 0.85
N THR A 1048 8.28 42.31 1.58
CA THR A 1048 9.30 42.28 2.63
C THR A 1048 10.39 41.29 2.27
N PRO A 1049 11.65 41.56 2.66
CA PRO A 1049 12.79 40.71 2.27
C PRO A 1049 12.87 39.35 3.01
N THR A 1050 12.04 39.06 4.04
CA THR A 1050 12.10 37.80 4.80
C THR A 1050 10.74 37.20 5.23
N PRO A 1051 9.73 37.00 4.35
CA PRO A 1051 8.36 36.70 4.75
C PRO A 1051 8.15 35.41 5.58
N ILE A 1052 8.91 34.35 5.28
CA ILE A 1052 8.77 33.05 5.98
C ILE A 1052 9.34 33.07 7.41
N ALA A 1053 10.38 33.87 7.65
CA ALA A 1053 10.99 34.00 8.97
C ALA A 1053 10.01 34.66 9.95
N ASP A 1054 9.22 35.62 9.46
CA ASP A 1054 8.19 36.30 10.24
C ASP A 1054 7.02 35.34 10.57
N ALA A 1055 6.55 34.55 9.59
CA ALA A 1055 5.51 33.54 9.82
C ALA A 1055 5.95 32.49 10.85
N ARG A 1056 7.19 32.01 10.76
CA ARG A 1056 7.79 31.08 11.73
C ARG A 1056 7.93 31.72 13.11
N ALA A 1057 8.42 32.95 13.20
CA ALA A 1057 8.54 33.67 14.46
C ALA A 1057 7.16 33.90 15.12
N ASP A 1058 6.13 34.21 14.32
CA ASP A 1058 4.75 34.33 14.80
C ASP A 1058 4.20 32.98 15.29
N LEU A 1059 4.44 31.89 14.55
CA LEU A 1059 4.04 30.54 14.99
C LEU A 1059 4.65 30.16 16.34
N LEU A 1060 5.98 30.28 16.46
CA LEU A 1060 6.69 30.00 17.71
C LEU A 1060 6.22 30.94 18.83
N GLY A 1061 6.04 32.22 18.50
CA GLY A 1061 5.48 33.22 19.38
C GLY A 1061 4.08 32.87 19.89
N ARG A 1062 3.20 32.29 19.06
CA ARG A 1062 1.84 31.88 19.48
C ARG A 1062 1.86 30.67 20.40
N PHE A 1063 2.78 29.73 20.18
CA PHE A 1063 3.00 28.65 21.13
C PHE A 1063 3.54 29.17 22.47
N ASP A 1064 4.51 30.09 22.45
CA ASP A 1064 5.20 30.61 23.65
C ASP A 1064 4.40 31.67 24.43
N ALA A 1065 3.70 32.59 23.75
CA ALA A 1065 3.05 33.76 24.36
C ALA A 1065 1.68 33.46 24.98
N SER A 1066 1.18 32.24 24.83
CA SER A 1066 -0.17 31.89 25.26
C SER A 1066 -0.23 31.61 26.78
N SER A 1067 -0.35 32.67 27.59
CA SER A 1067 -0.83 32.54 28.98
C SER A 1067 -2.21 31.84 29.07
N ALA A 1068 -2.93 31.75 27.95
CA ALA A 1068 -4.17 30.99 27.78
C ALA A 1068 -3.99 29.63 27.06
N GLY A 1069 -2.84 29.28 26.49
CA GLY A 1069 -2.66 28.01 25.74
C GLY A 1069 -3.46 27.90 24.42
N VAL A 1070 -2.94 27.15 23.43
CA VAL A 1070 -3.68 26.76 22.21
C VAL A 1070 -4.25 25.35 22.42
N GLY A 1071 -5.56 25.18 22.33
CA GLY A 1071 -6.23 23.90 22.55
C GLY A 1071 -6.45 23.07 21.29
N LEU A 1072 -6.35 23.67 20.10
CA LEU A 1072 -6.39 22.95 18.85
C LEU A 1072 -5.49 23.66 17.85
N THR A 1073 -4.52 22.95 17.30
CA THR A 1073 -3.71 23.40 16.18
C THR A 1073 -4.07 22.55 14.98
N VAL A 1074 -4.59 23.16 13.91
CA VAL A 1074 -4.87 22.49 12.64
C VAL A 1074 -3.91 23.02 11.61
N TYR A 1075 -3.15 22.14 10.97
CA TYR A 1075 -2.27 22.47 9.86
C TYR A 1075 -2.80 21.84 8.59
N ASN A 1076 -2.95 22.61 7.50
CA ASN A 1076 -3.32 22.10 6.19
C ASN A 1076 -2.22 22.46 5.17
N GLY A 1077 -1.70 21.48 4.43
CA GLY A 1077 -0.63 21.71 3.49
C GLY A 1077 0.32 20.53 3.27
N HIS A 1078 1.51 20.82 2.76
CA HIS A 1078 2.54 19.82 2.52
C HIS A 1078 3.31 19.47 3.80
N SER A 1079 3.59 18.20 4.04
CA SER A 1079 4.40 17.79 5.18
C SER A 1079 5.33 16.65 4.82
N SER A 1080 6.41 16.56 5.59
CA SER A 1080 7.25 15.38 5.66
C SER A 1080 7.31 14.86 7.08
N SER A 1081 8.11 13.83 7.28
CA SER A 1081 8.36 13.27 8.60
C SER A 1081 9.08 14.23 9.55
N SER A 1082 9.71 15.32 9.07
CA SER A 1082 10.48 16.25 9.91
C SER A 1082 9.98 17.69 9.94
N ARG A 1083 9.06 18.10 9.05
CA ARG A 1083 8.58 19.49 8.98
C ARG A 1083 7.26 19.67 8.23
N TRP A 1084 6.69 20.86 8.39
CA TRP A 1084 5.55 21.39 7.63
C TRP A 1084 6.03 22.42 6.60
N THR A 1085 5.43 22.38 5.41
CA THR A 1085 5.74 23.10 4.15
C THR A 1085 7.16 22.94 3.62
N PHE A 1086 7.30 22.99 2.29
CA PHE A 1086 8.58 23.14 1.58
C PHE A 1086 9.39 24.36 2.05
N ARG A 1087 8.70 25.38 2.59
CA ARG A 1087 9.32 26.61 3.11
C ARG A 1087 9.79 26.50 4.56
N ASN A 1088 9.69 25.33 5.20
CA ASN A 1088 10.14 25.06 6.58
C ASN A 1088 9.47 25.96 7.64
N LEU A 1089 8.13 26.05 7.62
CA LEU A 1089 7.36 26.84 8.59
C LEU A 1089 7.54 26.33 10.02
N PHE A 1090 7.59 25.00 10.19
CA PHE A 1090 7.74 24.36 11.48
C PHE A 1090 8.44 23.01 11.34
N ASN A 1091 9.43 22.71 12.20
CA ASN A 1091 10.19 21.47 12.09
C ASN A 1091 10.55 20.80 13.43
N ALA A 1092 11.18 19.64 13.33
CA ALA A 1092 11.58 18.81 14.47
C ALA A 1092 12.48 19.55 15.47
N GLN A 1093 13.31 20.49 15.02
CA GLN A 1093 14.16 21.31 15.89
C GLN A 1093 13.31 22.32 16.67
N ASP A 1094 12.38 23.01 16.01
CA ASP A 1094 11.43 23.91 16.68
C ASP A 1094 10.61 23.18 17.73
N ALA A 1095 10.03 22.03 17.36
CA ALA A 1095 9.23 21.20 18.25
C ALA A 1095 9.99 20.84 19.53
N SER A 1096 11.30 20.59 19.43
CA SER A 1096 12.14 20.31 20.58
C SER A 1096 12.47 21.52 21.45
N ALA A 1097 12.41 22.72 20.87
CA ALA A 1097 12.70 23.98 21.54
C ALA A 1097 11.44 24.69 22.06
N MET A 1098 10.24 24.14 21.79
CA MET A 1098 8.98 24.70 22.27
C MET A 1098 8.97 24.88 23.79
N ASN A 1099 8.37 25.98 24.25
CA ASN A 1099 8.34 26.36 25.66
C ASN A 1099 6.91 26.39 26.25
N ASN A 1100 5.91 25.87 25.54
CA ASN A 1100 4.51 25.77 26.00
C ASN A 1100 4.30 24.67 27.06
N HIS A 1101 5.22 24.53 28.02
CA HIS A 1101 5.20 23.49 29.05
C HIS A 1101 3.89 23.47 29.85
N SER A 1102 3.31 24.63 30.15
CA SER A 1102 2.03 24.73 30.88
C SER A 1102 0.79 24.55 29.99
N SER A 1103 0.96 24.47 28.69
CA SER A 1103 -0.12 24.54 27.72
C SER A 1103 0.12 23.69 26.47
N PRO A 1104 0.16 22.35 26.61
CA PRO A 1104 0.29 21.48 25.46
C PRO A 1104 -0.92 21.63 24.53
N THR A 1105 -0.71 21.44 23.23
CA THR A 1105 -1.75 21.56 22.19
C THR A 1105 -2.17 20.19 21.65
N PHE A 1106 -3.40 20.07 21.13
CA PHE A 1106 -3.78 18.94 20.29
C PHE A 1106 -3.55 19.32 18.83
N VAL A 1107 -2.81 18.51 18.07
CA VAL A 1107 -2.42 18.85 16.69
C VAL A 1107 -3.13 17.93 15.70
N LEU A 1108 -3.78 18.54 14.71
CA LEU A 1108 -4.37 17.89 13.54
C LEU A 1108 -3.63 18.37 12.29
N PRO A 1109 -2.53 17.70 11.92
CA PRO A 1109 -1.86 17.97 10.66
C PRO A 1109 -2.53 17.19 9.52
N LEU A 1110 -3.13 17.92 8.58
CA LEU A 1110 -3.83 17.45 7.39
C LEU A 1110 -2.82 17.37 6.24
N ALA A 1111 -1.90 16.42 6.37
CA ALA A 1111 -0.76 16.28 5.47
C ALA A 1111 -0.12 14.88 5.58
N CYS A 1112 0.69 14.53 4.57
CA CYS A 1112 1.44 13.29 4.49
C CYS A 1112 2.49 13.15 5.62
N TYR A 1113 2.81 11.91 6.01
CA TYR A 1113 3.92 11.59 6.94
C TYR A 1113 3.82 12.16 8.36
N THR A 1114 2.66 12.65 8.77
CA THR A 1114 2.48 13.41 10.01
C THR A 1114 2.41 12.56 11.27
N THR A 1115 2.18 11.26 11.12
CA THR A 1115 2.22 10.27 12.20
C THR A 1115 3.28 9.18 11.99
N LEU A 1116 4.30 9.43 11.16
CA LEU A 1116 5.44 8.52 10.98
C LEU A 1116 6.29 8.42 12.27
N TYR A 1117 6.44 7.23 12.84
CA TYR A 1117 7.21 7.04 14.10
C TYR A 1117 8.10 5.79 14.13
N GLU A 1118 8.00 4.94 13.11
CA GLU A 1118 8.62 3.63 12.99
C GLU A 1118 9.96 3.65 12.25
N SER A 1119 10.39 4.79 11.74
CA SER A 1119 11.73 4.93 11.15
C SER A 1119 12.83 4.67 12.21
N PRO A 1120 13.82 3.80 11.94
CA PRO A 1120 14.96 3.58 12.81
C PRO A 1120 16.06 4.63 12.65
N SER A 1121 16.01 5.47 11.61
CA SER A 1121 17.10 6.40 11.31
C SER A 1121 16.89 7.78 11.95
N MET A 1122 15.64 8.18 12.20
CA MET A 1122 15.33 9.55 12.60
C MET A 1122 14.24 9.70 13.65
N ASN A 1123 14.35 10.75 14.47
CA ASN A 1123 13.25 11.25 15.27
C ASN A 1123 12.39 12.20 14.43
N SER A 1124 11.18 11.76 14.07
CA SER A 1124 10.20 12.56 13.34
C SER A 1124 9.72 13.79 14.11
N LEU A 1125 9.09 14.74 13.40
CA LEU A 1125 8.38 15.87 13.96
C LEU A 1125 7.33 15.41 14.98
N ALA A 1126 6.57 14.36 14.66
CA ALA A 1126 5.59 13.77 15.56
C ALA A 1126 6.24 13.29 16.87
N HIS A 1127 7.38 12.60 16.80
CA HIS A 1127 8.11 12.16 18.00
C HIS A 1127 8.61 13.35 18.83
N GLN A 1128 9.15 14.39 18.20
CA GLN A 1128 9.61 15.59 18.91
C GLN A 1128 8.46 16.32 19.60
N LEU A 1129 7.34 16.53 18.89
CA LEU A 1129 6.13 17.15 19.44
C LEU A 1129 5.59 16.39 20.66
N LEU A 1130 5.67 15.05 20.65
CA LEU A 1130 5.17 14.21 21.75
C LEU A 1130 6.15 14.08 22.91
N PHE A 1131 7.46 14.04 22.68
CA PHE A 1131 8.38 13.51 23.69
C PHE A 1131 9.60 14.37 23.99
N ALA A 1132 9.95 15.38 23.19
CA ALA A 1132 11.17 16.16 23.40
C ALA A 1132 11.22 16.85 24.78
N SER A 1133 10.08 17.31 25.28
CA SER A 1133 9.94 17.88 26.62
C SER A 1133 8.49 17.79 27.13
N GLU A 1134 8.18 18.42 28.27
CA GLU A 1134 6.79 18.64 28.71
C GLU A 1134 6.03 19.68 27.85
N ALA A 1135 6.70 20.34 26.90
CA ALA A 1135 6.07 21.20 25.89
C ALA A 1135 5.65 20.38 24.65
N GLY A 1136 5.07 21.06 23.67
CA GLY A 1136 4.61 20.48 22.41
C GLY A 1136 3.17 19.98 22.46
N ALA A 1137 2.94 18.83 21.83
CA ALA A 1137 1.61 18.26 21.64
C ALA A 1137 1.23 17.27 22.76
N VAL A 1138 -0.04 17.28 23.17
CA VAL A 1138 -0.62 16.23 24.02
C VAL A 1138 -0.98 14.98 23.23
N ALA A 1139 -1.35 15.16 21.95
CA ALA A 1139 -1.57 14.11 20.98
C ALA A 1139 -1.55 14.70 19.56
N LEU A 1140 -1.32 13.84 18.58
CA LEU A 1140 -1.44 14.13 17.15
C LEU A 1140 -2.38 13.12 16.49
N SER A 1141 -3.15 13.56 15.49
CA SER A 1141 -3.92 12.65 14.65
C SER A 1141 -3.87 13.09 13.18
N GLY A 1142 -3.43 12.18 12.30
CA GLY A 1142 -3.20 12.43 10.89
C GLY A 1142 -2.70 11.18 10.16
N ALA A 1143 -2.29 11.31 8.91
CA ALA A 1143 -1.83 10.22 8.06
C ALA A 1143 -0.43 9.70 8.44
N ALA A 1144 -0.20 8.40 8.27
CA ALA A 1144 1.11 7.78 8.49
C ALA A 1144 2.03 8.02 7.31
N TYR A 1145 1.58 7.73 6.06
CA TYR A 1145 2.31 7.89 4.80
C TYR A 1145 1.65 8.94 3.89
N LEU A 1146 1.72 8.78 2.56
CA LEU A 1146 0.99 9.59 1.60
C LEU A 1146 -0.52 9.48 1.83
N SER A 1147 -1.23 10.59 1.63
CA SER A 1147 -2.67 10.74 1.86
C SER A 1147 -3.19 11.84 0.94
N GLU A 1148 -4.44 11.76 0.51
CA GLU A 1148 -5.09 12.81 -0.26
C GLU A 1148 -5.44 14.02 0.67
N TYR A 1149 -5.26 15.25 0.17
CA TYR A 1149 -5.34 16.47 0.98
C TYR A 1149 -6.76 16.82 1.42
N ARG A 1150 -7.75 16.63 0.54
CA ARG A 1150 -9.16 16.88 0.81
C ARG A 1150 -9.78 15.76 1.64
N GLU A 1151 -9.45 14.49 1.41
CA GLU A 1151 -9.84 13.40 2.31
C GLU A 1151 -9.32 13.63 3.73
N ASN A 1152 -8.10 14.15 3.88
CA ASN A 1152 -7.59 14.56 5.19
C ASN A 1152 -8.48 15.63 5.84
N ALA A 1153 -8.90 16.65 5.08
CA ALA A 1153 -9.78 17.71 5.55
C ALA A 1153 -11.17 17.19 5.92
N GLU A 1154 -11.76 16.32 5.11
CA GLU A 1154 -13.05 15.69 5.38
C GLU A 1154 -13.02 14.78 6.59
N PHE A 1155 -11.99 13.94 6.70
CA PHE A 1155 -11.80 13.09 7.88
C PHE A 1155 -11.67 13.94 9.14
N ALA A 1156 -10.89 15.03 9.09
CA ALA A 1156 -10.74 15.95 10.20
C ALA A 1156 -12.04 16.71 10.54
N ASN A 1157 -12.80 17.16 9.54
CA ASN A 1157 -14.11 17.79 9.72
C ASN A 1157 -15.06 16.85 10.47
N ARG A 1158 -15.17 15.59 10.02
CA ARG A 1158 -15.99 14.56 10.67
C ARG A 1158 -15.48 14.24 12.07
N LEU A 1159 -14.17 14.11 12.26
CA LEU A 1159 -13.55 13.89 13.57
C LEU A 1159 -13.91 15.01 14.56
N ILE A 1160 -13.67 16.28 14.19
CA ILE A 1160 -13.93 17.43 15.05
C ILE A 1160 -15.43 17.52 15.37
N SER A 1161 -16.28 17.29 14.37
CA SER A 1161 -17.74 17.27 14.53
C SER A 1161 -18.19 16.20 15.52
N GLN A 1162 -17.72 14.96 15.38
CA GLN A 1162 -18.04 13.87 16.31
C GLN A 1162 -17.50 14.15 17.72
N ALA A 1163 -16.27 14.67 17.83
CA ALA A 1163 -15.66 15.00 19.11
C ALA A 1163 -16.42 16.10 19.86
N LYS A 1164 -16.89 17.14 19.15
CA LYS A 1164 -17.65 18.26 19.74
C LYS A 1164 -19.13 17.94 19.94
N HIS A 1165 -19.87 17.67 18.87
CA HIS A 1165 -21.31 17.50 18.91
C HIS A 1165 -21.74 16.15 19.48
N GLY A 1166 -20.97 15.09 19.19
CA GLY A 1166 -21.20 13.76 19.75
C GLY A 1166 -20.76 13.64 21.22
N ASN A 1167 -20.15 14.69 21.79
CA ASN A 1167 -19.53 14.67 23.11
C ASN A 1167 -18.61 13.43 23.26
N MET A 1168 -17.85 13.13 22.21
CA MET A 1168 -16.96 11.97 22.13
C MET A 1168 -15.54 12.34 22.54
N THR A 1169 -14.80 11.36 23.07
CA THR A 1169 -13.34 11.46 23.13
C THR A 1169 -12.76 11.36 21.71
N VAL A 1170 -11.54 11.86 21.48
CA VAL A 1170 -10.88 11.84 20.16
C VAL A 1170 -10.84 10.43 19.56
N GLY A 1171 -10.44 9.41 20.32
CA GLY A 1171 -10.40 8.03 19.81
C GLY A 1171 -11.78 7.45 19.48
N GLN A 1172 -12.84 7.89 20.18
CA GLN A 1172 -14.22 7.52 19.83
C GLN A 1172 -14.70 8.23 18.58
N ALA A 1173 -14.32 9.49 18.40
CA ALA A 1173 -14.63 10.24 17.20
C ALA A 1173 -13.97 9.57 15.97
N ILE A 1174 -12.67 9.25 16.05
CA ILE A 1174 -11.95 8.51 15.00
C ILE A 1174 -12.62 7.17 14.71
N LEU A 1175 -12.94 6.39 15.76
CA LEU A 1175 -13.67 5.12 15.60
C LEU A 1175 -15.02 5.33 14.90
N ALA A 1176 -15.78 6.34 15.30
CA ALA A 1176 -17.10 6.63 14.73
C ALA A 1176 -17.03 7.07 13.26
N VAL A 1177 -15.97 7.78 12.87
CA VAL A 1177 -15.70 8.11 11.46
C VAL A 1177 -15.36 6.84 10.69
N LYS A 1178 -14.29 6.11 11.10
CA LYS A 1178 -13.84 4.90 10.41
C LYS A 1178 -14.91 3.81 10.29
N SER A 1179 -15.74 3.63 11.32
CA SER A 1179 -16.80 2.61 11.31
C SER A 1179 -17.90 2.83 10.26
N LYS A 1180 -17.90 3.98 9.58
CA LYS A 1180 -18.84 4.34 8.52
C LYS A 1180 -18.18 4.46 7.16
N MET A 1181 -16.88 4.16 7.07
CA MET A 1181 -16.11 4.18 5.83
C MET A 1181 -16.04 2.77 5.26
N GLN A 1182 -15.68 2.66 3.98
CA GLN A 1182 -15.39 1.38 3.37
C GLN A 1182 -14.09 0.79 3.94
N PRO A 1183 -14.01 -0.54 4.14
CA PRO A 1183 -12.79 -1.18 4.67
C PRO A 1183 -11.52 -0.91 3.87
N TRP A 1184 -11.64 -0.67 2.56
CA TRP A 1184 -10.53 -0.39 1.64
C TRP A 1184 -10.17 1.09 1.51
N ASN A 1185 -10.92 2.02 2.12
CA ASN A 1185 -10.56 3.43 2.10
C ASN A 1185 -9.25 3.64 2.89
N ASP A 1186 -8.32 4.38 2.32
CA ASP A 1186 -6.96 4.52 2.85
C ASP A 1186 -6.95 5.14 4.26
N MET A 1187 -7.87 6.06 4.59
CA MET A 1187 -7.96 6.68 5.91
C MET A 1187 -8.28 5.65 7.01
N VAL A 1188 -8.89 4.51 6.67
CA VAL A 1188 -9.14 3.43 7.63
C VAL A 1188 -7.81 2.83 8.12
N THR A 1189 -6.84 2.63 7.23
CA THR A 1189 -5.53 2.07 7.57
C THR A 1189 -4.48 3.15 7.87
N ASN A 1190 -4.41 4.20 7.08
CA ASN A 1190 -3.40 5.26 7.10
C ASN A 1190 -3.57 6.30 8.24
N TRP A 1191 -4.81 6.65 8.61
CA TRP A 1191 -5.04 7.69 9.64
C TRP A 1191 -4.83 7.17 11.07
N SER A 1192 -3.88 7.71 11.82
CA SER A 1192 -3.52 7.23 13.16
C SER A 1192 -3.75 8.26 14.27
N LEU A 1193 -3.88 7.78 15.51
CA LEU A 1193 -3.87 8.60 16.72
C LEU A 1193 -2.61 8.31 17.55
N LEU A 1194 -1.68 9.25 17.55
CA LEU A 1194 -0.53 9.24 18.45
C LEU A 1194 -0.90 10.00 19.73
N GLY A 1195 -1.51 9.29 20.67
CA GLY A 1195 -2.06 9.89 21.88
C GLY A 1195 -2.93 8.93 22.68
N ASP A 1196 -3.48 9.46 23.78
CA ASP A 1196 -4.45 8.75 24.59
C ASP A 1196 -5.85 8.82 23.94
N PRO A 1197 -6.49 7.69 23.59
CA PRO A 1197 -7.76 7.68 22.87
C PRO A 1197 -8.94 8.25 23.66
N SER A 1198 -8.82 8.41 24.99
CA SER A 1198 -9.86 8.99 25.85
C SER A 1198 -9.72 10.49 26.08
N ILE A 1199 -8.73 11.16 25.47
CA ILE A 1199 -8.67 12.63 25.55
C ILE A 1199 -9.87 13.25 24.83
N ARG A 1200 -10.23 14.46 25.23
CA ARG A 1200 -11.28 15.26 24.62
C ARG A 1200 -10.67 16.52 24.05
N LEU A 1201 -11.22 17.00 22.93
CA LEU A 1201 -10.89 18.34 22.43
C LEU A 1201 -11.30 19.38 23.48
N ALA A 1202 -10.46 20.39 23.68
CA ALA A 1202 -10.71 21.42 24.68
C ALA A 1202 -12.00 22.19 24.33
N GLY A 1203 -12.96 22.21 25.25
CA GLY A 1203 -14.25 22.91 25.08
C GLY A 1203 -15.45 22.05 24.66
N SER A 1204 -15.30 20.74 24.52
CA SER A 1204 -16.39 19.77 24.26
C SER A 1204 -17.30 19.46 25.46
N GLN A 1205 -17.30 20.29 26.53
CA GLN A 1205 -18.14 20.14 27.72
C GLN A 1205 -18.96 21.39 28.05
#